data_AF-S0ASN5-F1
#
_entry.id   AF-S0ASN5-F1
#
_cell.length_a   1.000
_cell.length_b   1.000
_cell.length_c   1.000
_cell.angle_alpha   90.00
_cell.angle_beta   90.00
_cell.angle_gamma   90.00
#
_symmetry.space_group_name_H-M   'P 1'
#
loop_
_entity.id
_entity.type
_entity.pdbx_description
1 polymer ?
#
loop_
_entity_poly.entity_id
_entity_poly.type
_entity_poly.pdbx_seq_one_letter_code
_entity_poly.pdbx_strand_id
1 'polypeptide(L)'
;MHSHMFDTIFLIGIMTIIFMVTYIIFVFSYILRHKTDISFLRIAAIGIFTAMMASMLDAFLLYITTVHNFLDTGLAFTFGMILMSQPVVAVFVGVMHGGLDRKGLTKANATAFTGLIIWNEVSMGLFLFYLFNPTIIHFDYYHTIYSFDFVSALSNGINTIYFIVPMSIEMFALFLVYKPKGMHKYAAISIFTMDLFAPTLLGNDKFVFIGGVGETAIMIIFMIIFFEFMAKHKLILPKDDAYHIKMIFIDYLLMGIGTFIGTIILKPFGFAWIFFAVAILFGMWYYFSSMFSVKTPSINVTKTENNVVIKRKKIINKPARLIFFVLVASFVSELFMAGSMDFATYNYLPFFRAIDTLPSFHGVSVAGFYAHDVLREFVSPFVPASTGTYNFLMFYGMVGGVYKFTPVSTFIEILYIIGYITDSPTFLIIMGTEMIALVIARMRVLKDRGKKINLAFAITAYILYTTVGPNFLNPLYYNKLPFWANTGAQAALYPYLVIPLLGSYALYAFLALLFGRRSYCSTLCPSAVMYGGTLGQAMGRYNWEAKPSRKMRSSHFTDSILFIASGAWIWAILASLFSYMYTATGSLSFSIYGIDPSVFYSYFIWNILWYVFFFSIPFVGMSPCRKYGWCSTGTLVGFFSVLGFFKLKVKDKNVCRTCETKACATSCEVGISTLPGQFIEKGSFKSVKCVGAGDCKRACPYDNIYFYDVRNFLNERLGIWRKNKDYSSDIVMVKKNSGFKK
;
A
#
# COMPACT_ATOMS: atom_id res chain seq x y z
N MET A 1 51.77 -10.15 -3.14
CA MET A 1 51.25 -11.09 -2.13
C MET A 1 49.79 -10.80 -1.77
N HIS A 2 49.39 -9.54 -1.49
CA HIS A 2 47.99 -9.19 -1.22
C HIS A 2 46.99 -9.50 -2.36
N SER A 3 47.35 -9.30 -3.63
CA SER A 3 46.48 -9.61 -4.77
C SER A 3 46.13 -11.10 -4.87
N HIS A 4 47.12 -11.99 -4.82
CA HIS A 4 46.90 -13.43 -4.88
C HIS A 4 46.08 -13.98 -3.70
N MET A 5 46.23 -13.39 -2.51
CA MET A 5 45.43 -13.77 -1.34
C MET A 5 43.96 -13.38 -1.53
N PHE A 6 43.71 -12.17 -2.07
CA PHE A 6 42.36 -11.72 -2.38
C PHE A 6 41.67 -12.61 -3.43
N ASP A 7 42.38 -12.96 -4.50
CA ASP A 7 41.83 -13.83 -5.55
C ASP A 7 41.47 -15.22 -5.01
N THR A 8 42.29 -15.76 -4.11
CA THR A 8 42.05 -17.08 -3.49
C THR A 8 40.84 -17.06 -2.56
N ILE A 9 40.74 -16.06 -1.69
CA ILE A 9 39.59 -15.88 -0.79
C ILE A 9 38.31 -15.70 -1.60
N PHE A 10 38.38 -14.90 -2.66
CA PHE A 10 37.25 -14.65 -3.53
C PHE A 10 36.76 -15.92 -4.22
N LEU A 11 37.68 -16.72 -4.76
CA LEU A 11 37.37 -18.01 -5.37
C LEU A 11 36.73 -18.99 -4.37
N ILE A 12 37.27 -19.08 -3.15
CA ILE A 12 36.72 -19.94 -2.08
C ILE A 12 35.29 -19.52 -1.73
N GLY A 13 35.03 -18.22 -1.58
CA GLY A 13 33.69 -17.71 -1.32
C GLY A 13 32.70 -18.07 -2.42
N ILE A 14 33.06 -17.87 -3.70
CA ILE A 14 32.22 -18.24 -4.84
C ILE A 14 31.95 -19.76 -4.88
N MET A 15 32.98 -20.57 -4.71
CA MET A 15 32.84 -22.03 -4.70
C MET A 15 31.92 -22.50 -3.57
N THR A 16 32.01 -21.86 -2.41
CA THR A 16 31.13 -22.13 -1.26
C THR A 16 29.68 -21.81 -1.62
N ILE A 17 29.41 -20.64 -2.21
CA ILE A 17 28.06 -20.26 -2.67
C ILE A 17 27.50 -21.28 -3.66
N ILE A 18 28.27 -21.62 -4.70
CA ILE A 18 27.81 -22.54 -5.75
C ILE A 18 27.48 -23.91 -5.17
N PHE A 19 28.34 -24.44 -4.30
CA PHE A 19 28.15 -25.76 -3.70
C PHE A 19 26.93 -25.78 -2.77
N MET A 20 26.79 -24.79 -1.89
CA MET A 20 25.69 -24.67 -0.93
C MET A 20 24.36 -24.53 -1.64
N VAL A 21 24.25 -23.57 -2.57
CA VAL A 21 23.03 -23.33 -3.36
C VAL A 21 22.63 -24.57 -4.14
N THR A 22 23.61 -25.25 -4.78
CA THR A 22 23.33 -26.48 -5.54
C THR A 22 22.83 -27.60 -4.62
N TYR A 23 23.46 -27.78 -3.46
CA TYR A 23 23.05 -28.76 -2.46
C TYR A 23 21.63 -28.49 -1.96
N ILE A 24 21.33 -27.25 -1.55
CA ILE A 24 20.03 -26.85 -1.03
C ILE A 24 18.95 -27.04 -2.10
N ILE A 25 19.18 -26.54 -3.32
CA ILE A 25 18.24 -26.76 -4.44
C ILE A 25 17.99 -28.25 -4.66
N PHE A 26 19.03 -29.08 -4.71
CA PHE A 26 18.90 -30.51 -4.94
C PHE A 26 18.07 -31.20 -3.84
N VAL A 27 18.46 -30.99 -2.59
CA VAL A 27 17.85 -31.61 -1.41
C VAL A 27 16.38 -31.20 -1.26
N PHE A 28 16.07 -29.92 -1.40
CA PHE A 28 14.70 -29.45 -1.22
C PHE A 28 13.82 -29.76 -2.43
N SER A 29 14.37 -29.75 -3.64
CA SER A 29 13.66 -30.27 -4.80
C SER A 29 13.27 -31.74 -4.59
N TYR A 30 14.17 -32.54 -4.00
CA TYR A 30 13.89 -33.93 -3.66
C TYR A 30 12.79 -34.06 -2.60
N ILE A 31 12.86 -33.29 -1.50
CA ILE A 31 11.82 -33.27 -0.45
C ILE A 31 10.45 -32.87 -1.05
N LEU A 32 10.40 -31.82 -1.86
CA LEU A 32 9.15 -31.33 -2.43
C LEU A 32 8.51 -32.33 -3.40
N ARG A 33 9.33 -33.04 -4.18
CA ARG A 33 8.87 -34.11 -5.09
C ARG A 33 8.35 -35.32 -4.33
N HIS A 34 9.00 -35.70 -3.23
CA HIS A 34 8.66 -36.88 -2.42
C HIS A 34 7.91 -36.55 -1.12
N LYS A 35 7.25 -35.40 -1.03
CA LYS A 35 6.67 -34.92 0.24
C LYS A 35 5.63 -35.85 0.86
N THR A 36 5.00 -36.72 0.08
CA THR A 36 3.95 -37.64 0.54
C THR A 36 4.45 -39.04 0.91
N ASP A 37 5.59 -39.44 0.37
CA ASP A 37 6.11 -40.81 0.36
C ASP A 37 7.52 -40.93 0.95
N ILE A 38 8.19 -39.81 1.20
CA ILE A 38 9.51 -39.81 1.83
C ILE A 38 9.47 -40.50 3.19
N SER A 39 10.41 -41.42 3.40
CA SER A 39 10.56 -42.14 4.66
C SER A 39 11.17 -41.22 5.72
N PHE A 40 10.82 -41.47 6.99
CA PHE A 40 11.43 -40.77 8.12
C PHE A 40 12.96 -40.83 8.11
N LEU A 41 13.55 -41.98 7.75
CA LEU A 41 15.01 -42.14 7.67
C LEU A 41 15.65 -41.18 6.65
N ARG A 42 15.03 -40.99 5.48
CA ARG A 42 15.52 -40.05 4.47
C ARG A 42 15.40 -38.60 4.94
N ILE A 43 14.27 -38.26 5.57
CA ILE A 43 14.08 -36.96 6.25
C ILE A 43 15.18 -36.73 7.29
N ALA A 44 15.42 -37.70 8.16
CA ALA A 44 16.41 -37.63 9.23
C ALA A 44 17.82 -37.43 8.67
N ALA A 45 18.22 -38.22 7.67
CA ALA A 45 19.52 -38.09 7.01
C ALA A 45 19.70 -36.68 6.43
N ILE A 46 18.72 -36.19 5.66
CA ILE A 46 18.77 -34.84 5.10
C ILE A 46 18.88 -33.77 6.20
N GLY A 47 18.11 -33.91 7.28
CA GLY A 47 18.16 -32.99 8.41
C GLY A 47 19.53 -32.94 9.07
N ILE A 48 20.15 -34.11 9.30
CA ILE A 48 21.50 -34.22 9.87
C ILE A 48 22.54 -33.59 8.95
N PHE A 49 22.54 -33.90 7.65
CA PHE A 49 23.50 -33.32 6.71
C PHE A 49 23.36 -31.79 6.59
N THR A 50 22.12 -31.29 6.53
CA THR A 50 21.86 -29.85 6.43
C THR A 50 22.32 -29.09 7.68
N ALA A 51 22.10 -29.68 8.86
CA ALA A 51 22.56 -29.12 10.12
C ALA A 51 24.08 -29.20 10.29
N MET A 52 24.70 -30.29 9.84
CA MET A 52 26.16 -30.45 9.83
C MET A 52 26.83 -29.38 8.95
N MET A 53 26.25 -29.07 7.78
CA MET A 53 26.77 -28.02 6.91
C MET A 53 26.69 -26.65 7.58
N ALA A 54 25.56 -26.31 8.19
CA ALA A 54 25.42 -25.03 8.88
C ALA A 54 26.35 -24.92 10.09
N SER A 55 26.48 -25.99 10.89
CA SER A 55 27.35 -25.99 12.07
C SER A 55 28.83 -25.91 11.72
N MET A 56 29.25 -26.45 10.57
CA MET A 56 30.61 -26.25 10.04
C MET A 56 30.85 -24.79 9.66
N LEU A 57 29.89 -24.14 8.98
CA LEU A 57 29.99 -22.72 8.63
C LEU A 57 30.06 -21.84 9.88
N ASP A 58 29.26 -22.13 10.90
CA ASP A 58 29.31 -21.43 12.20
C ASP A 58 30.67 -21.62 12.89
N ALA A 59 31.20 -22.85 12.89
CA ALA A 59 32.52 -23.13 13.47
C ALA A 59 33.64 -22.40 12.72
N PHE A 60 33.60 -22.37 11.38
CA PHE A 60 34.58 -21.63 10.58
C PHE A 60 34.44 -20.12 10.77
N LEU A 61 33.21 -19.60 10.83
CA LEU A 61 32.95 -18.20 11.14
C LEU A 61 33.55 -17.82 12.49
N LEU A 62 33.29 -18.60 13.54
CA LEU A 62 33.86 -18.38 14.86
C LEU A 62 35.38 -18.47 14.84
N TYR A 63 35.96 -19.41 14.11
CA TYR A 63 37.41 -19.53 13.99
C TYR A 63 38.05 -18.33 13.31
N ILE A 64 37.43 -17.78 12.27
CA ILE A 64 37.94 -16.61 11.53
C ILE A 64 37.81 -15.31 12.33
N THR A 65 36.74 -15.21 13.14
CA THR A 65 36.38 -13.96 13.83
C THR A 65 36.97 -13.82 15.23
N THR A 66 37.39 -14.92 15.85
CA THR A 66 38.01 -14.93 17.17
C THR A 66 39.54 -14.85 17.08
N VAL A 67 40.17 -14.41 18.16
CA VAL A 67 41.64 -14.45 18.29
C VAL A 67 42.07 -15.92 18.31
N HIS A 68 43.14 -16.26 17.59
CA HIS A 68 43.59 -17.65 17.44
C HIS A 68 44.30 -18.19 18.69
N ASN A 69 43.63 -18.18 19.84
CA ASN A 69 44.08 -18.87 21.04
C ASN A 69 43.52 -20.29 21.08
N PHE A 70 44.16 -21.16 21.87
CA PHE A 70 43.72 -22.55 22.05
C PHE A 70 42.27 -22.64 22.55
N LEU A 71 41.89 -21.76 23.49
CA LEU A 71 40.55 -21.74 24.08
C LEU A 71 39.49 -21.36 23.04
N ASP A 72 39.72 -20.30 22.27
CA ASP A 72 38.78 -19.81 21.24
C ASP A 72 38.61 -20.83 20.10
N THR A 73 39.71 -21.48 19.69
CA THR A 73 39.67 -22.57 18.71
C THR A 73 38.86 -23.76 19.24
N GLY A 74 39.07 -24.13 20.52
CA GLY A 74 38.30 -25.17 21.19
C GLY A 74 36.81 -24.83 21.31
N LEU A 75 36.48 -23.56 21.59
CA LEU A 75 35.09 -23.08 21.65
C LEU A 75 34.41 -23.12 20.28
N ALA A 76 35.08 -22.66 19.21
CA ALA A 76 34.56 -22.71 17.85
C ALA A 76 34.19 -24.15 17.44
N PHE A 77 35.08 -25.11 17.72
CA PHE A 77 34.81 -26.53 17.46
C PHE A 77 33.66 -27.07 18.32
N THR A 78 33.64 -26.74 19.62
CA THR A 78 32.59 -27.18 20.55
C THR A 78 31.22 -26.66 20.15
N PHE A 79 31.13 -25.41 19.70
CA PHE A 79 29.89 -24.81 19.23
C PHE A 79 29.34 -25.55 18.00
N GLY A 80 30.20 -25.85 17.03
CA GLY A 80 29.84 -26.66 15.87
C GLY A 80 29.32 -28.05 16.26
N MET A 81 29.94 -28.72 17.24
CA MET A 81 29.49 -30.02 17.74
C MET A 81 28.13 -29.95 18.47
N ILE A 82 27.91 -28.91 19.29
CA ILE A 82 26.65 -28.71 20.01
C ILE A 82 25.49 -28.55 19.02
N LEU A 83 25.66 -27.71 17.99
CA LEU A 83 24.63 -27.51 16.97
C LEU A 83 24.33 -28.79 16.18
N MET A 84 25.36 -29.57 15.85
CA MET A 84 25.18 -30.85 15.17
C MET A 84 24.48 -31.91 16.05
N SER A 85 24.60 -31.83 17.37
CA SER A 85 23.96 -32.80 18.27
C SER A 85 22.42 -32.67 18.29
N GLN A 86 21.88 -31.46 18.10
CA GLN A 86 20.43 -31.20 18.12
C GLN A 86 19.61 -32.02 17.10
N PRO A 87 19.93 -32.02 15.79
CA PRO A 87 19.21 -32.85 14.82
C PRO A 87 19.38 -34.35 15.11
N VAL A 88 20.54 -34.80 15.62
CA VAL A 88 20.76 -36.21 15.99
C VAL A 88 19.84 -36.61 17.14
N VAL A 89 19.76 -35.77 18.18
CA VAL A 89 18.83 -35.99 19.30
C VAL A 89 17.38 -35.94 18.83
N ALA A 90 17.02 -34.99 17.96
CA ALA A 90 15.67 -34.89 17.42
C ALA A 90 15.29 -36.14 16.59
N VAL A 91 16.22 -36.67 15.79
CA VAL A 91 16.04 -37.92 15.06
C VAL A 91 15.89 -39.09 16.02
N PHE A 92 16.75 -39.19 17.03
CA PHE A 92 16.67 -40.24 18.05
C PHE A 92 15.33 -40.24 18.79
N VAL A 93 14.88 -39.07 19.26
CA VAL A 93 13.56 -38.90 19.87
C VAL A 93 12.44 -39.27 18.90
N GLY A 94 12.57 -38.89 17.63
CA GLY A 94 11.61 -39.24 16.58
C GLY A 94 11.51 -40.76 16.35
N VAL A 95 12.64 -41.47 16.37
CA VAL A 95 12.68 -42.94 16.29
C VAL A 95 12.00 -43.55 17.52
N MET A 96 12.33 -43.09 18.73
CA MET A 96 11.74 -43.58 19.98
C MET A 96 10.21 -43.44 20.04
N HIS A 97 9.65 -42.41 19.39
CA HIS A 97 8.20 -42.18 19.31
C HIS A 97 7.53 -42.88 18.10
N GLY A 98 8.14 -43.95 17.57
CA GLY A 98 7.59 -44.74 16.46
C GLY A 98 7.59 -43.98 15.13
N GLY A 99 8.59 -43.12 14.89
CA GLY A 99 8.70 -42.33 13.67
C GLY A 99 9.04 -43.14 12.41
N LEU A 100 9.62 -44.33 12.56
CA LEU A 100 10.11 -45.16 11.44
C LEU A 100 9.02 -45.56 10.45
N ASP A 101 7.81 -45.85 10.93
CA ASP A 101 6.68 -46.24 10.09
C ASP A 101 5.95 -45.05 9.46
N ARG A 102 6.29 -43.82 9.85
CA ARG A 102 5.64 -42.61 9.33
C ARG A 102 6.17 -42.31 7.93
N LYS A 103 5.26 -42.25 6.96
CA LYS A 103 5.52 -41.77 5.60
C LYS A 103 5.04 -40.33 5.43
N GLY A 104 5.81 -39.57 4.65
CA GLY A 104 5.47 -38.21 4.28
C GLY A 104 5.88 -37.16 5.31
N LEU A 105 5.85 -35.91 4.87
CA LEU A 105 6.30 -34.77 5.63
C LEU A 105 5.21 -34.28 6.60
N THR A 106 5.46 -34.41 7.91
CA THR A 106 4.55 -33.85 8.92
C THR A 106 4.70 -32.33 8.99
N LYS A 107 3.69 -31.62 9.51
CA LYS A 107 3.76 -30.16 9.69
C LYS A 107 4.92 -29.75 10.63
N ALA A 108 5.18 -30.54 11.67
CA ALA A 108 6.29 -30.29 12.59
C ALA A 108 7.63 -30.42 11.87
N ASN A 109 7.82 -31.50 11.10
CA ASN A 109 9.05 -31.72 10.32
C ASN A 109 9.23 -30.62 9.27
N ALA A 110 8.17 -30.24 8.55
CA ALA A 110 8.19 -29.14 7.60
C ALA A 110 8.66 -27.81 8.24
N THR A 111 8.17 -27.52 9.45
CA THR A 111 8.56 -26.31 10.19
C THR A 111 10.02 -26.39 10.66
N ALA A 112 10.44 -27.55 11.17
CA ALA A 112 11.83 -27.77 11.58
C ALA A 112 12.81 -27.64 10.40
N PHE A 113 12.48 -28.23 9.24
CA PHE A 113 13.28 -28.04 8.03
C PHE A 113 13.34 -26.59 7.58
N THR A 114 12.21 -25.88 7.63
CA THR A 114 12.20 -24.45 7.33
C THR A 114 13.17 -23.70 8.24
N GLY A 115 13.18 -24.00 9.55
CA GLY A 115 14.12 -23.42 10.50
C GLY A 115 15.58 -23.82 10.25
N LEU A 116 15.84 -25.03 9.77
CA LEU A 116 17.19 -25.47 9.38
C LEU A 116 17.70 -24.77 8.12
N ILE A 117 16.82 -24.48 7.15
CA ILE A 117 17.17 -23.74 5.92
C ILE A 117 17.52 -22.30 6.26
N ILE A 118 16.55 -21.59 6.86
CA ILE A 118 16.75 -20.72 8.01
C ILE A 118 18.20 -20.45 8.41
N TRP A 119 18.59 -21.31 9.34
CA TRP A 119 19.88 -21.33 9.98
C TRP A 119 21.02 -21.46 8.96
N ASN A 120 20.93 -22.39 8.01
CA ASN A 120 21.98 -22.61 7.02
C ASN A 120 22.27 -21.36 6.17
N GLU A 121 21.24 -20.69 5.67
CA GLU A 121 21.39 -19.44 4.90
C GLU A 121 22.02 -18.33 5.75
N VAL A 122 21.57 -18.17 7.01
CA VAL A 122 22.11 -17.15 7.91
C VAL A 122 23.58 -17.44 8.23
N SER A 123 23.93 -18.68 8.54
CA SER A 123 25.30 -19.12 8.78
C SER A 123 26.19 -18.89 7.56
N MET A 124 25.70 -19.22 6.36
CA MET A 124 26.41 -18.98 5.10
C MET A 124 26.59 -17.48 4.83
N GLY A 125 25.55 -16.67 4.98
CA GLY A 125 25.60 -15.22 4.77
C GLY A 125 26.59 -14.54 5.71
N LEU A 126 26.58 -14.92 7.00
CA LEU A 126 27.56 -14.45 7.98
C LEU A 126 28.98 -14.86 7.61
N PHE A 127 29.20 -16.15 7.32
CA PHE A 127 30.50 -16.68 6.94
C PHE A 127 31.07 -15.94 5.73
N LEU A 128 30.29 -15.80 4.65
CA LEU A 128 30.70 -15.10 3.44
C LEU A 128 30.97 -13.62 3.69
N PHE A 129 30.12 -12.94 4.48
CA PHE A 129 30.33 -11.54 4.82
C PHE A 129 31.70 -11.31 5.46
N TYR A 130 32.08 -12.14 6.44
CA TYR A 130 33.39 -12.05 7.10
C TYR A 130 34.54 -12.51 6.22
N LEU A 131 34.33 -13.53 5.38
CA LEU A 131 35.32 -14.00 4.44
C LEU A 131 35.71 -12.90 3.44
N PHE A 132 34.73 -12.15 2.92
CA PHE A 132 34.98 -11.06 1.97
C PHE A 132 35.36 -9.73 2.63
N ASN A 133 35.10 -9.55 3.93
CA ASN A 133 35.38 -8.32 4.68
C ASN A 133 36.18 -8.58 5.97
N PRO A 134 37.42 -9.10 5.88
CA PRO A 134 38.19 -9.55 7.04
C PRO A 134 38.62 -8.42 7.99
N THR A 135 38.53 -7.15 7.57
CA THR A 135 39.00 -5.99 8.36
C THR A 135 37.99 -5.50 9.39
N ILE A 136 36.76 -6.03 9.42
CA ILE A 136 35.64 -5.30 10.03
C ILE A 136 35.53 -5.47 11.56
N ILE A 137 35.79 -6.62 12.21
CA ILE A 137 35.77 -6.73 13.70
C ILE A 137 36.62 -7.92 14.19
N HIS A 138 37.48 -7.72 15.20
CA HIS A 138 37.94 -8.81 16.08
C HIS A 138 36.91 -8.98 17.19
N PHE A 139 36.25 -10.14 17.26
CA PHE A 139 35.23 -10.39 18.27
C PHE A 139 35.88 -10.66 19.64
N ASP A 140 35.55 -9.84 20.64
CA ASP A 140 35.84 -10.17 22.04
C ASP A 140 34.67 -11.00 22.61
N TYR A 141 34.78 -12.32 22.49
CA TYR A 141 33.70 -13.30 22.69
C TYR A 141 32.92 -13.11 24.01
N TYR A 142 33.60 -12.70 25.09
CA TYR A 142 33.00 -12.58 26.42
C TYR A 142 31.98 -11.43 26.56
N HIS A 143 32.12 -10.35 25.78
CA HIS A 143 31.18 -9.25 25.76
C HIS A 143 30.16 -9.36 24.62
N THR A 144 30.39 -10.24 23.65
CA THR A 144 29.76 -10.11 22.33
C THR A 144 28.34 -10.68 22.24
N ILE A 145 28.01 -11.76 22.98
CA ILE A 145 26.65 -12.36 22.97
C ILE A 145 25.58 -11.34 23.41
N TYR A 146 25.97 -10.29 24.14
CA TYR A 146 25.10 -9.19 24.56
C TYR A 146 25.43 -7.84 23.92
N SER A 147 26.41 -7.79 23.00
CA SER A 147 26.88 -6.55 22.41
C SER A 147 26.10 -6.17 21.15
N PHE A 148 26.09 -4.87 20.86
CA PHE A 148 25.62 -4.33 19.59
C PHE A 148 26.41 -4.85 18.38
N ASP A 149 27.63 -5.37 18.60
CA ASP A 149 28.52 -5.84 17.53
C ASP A 149 28.02 -7.15 16.91
N PHE A 150 27.50 -8.09 17.71
CA PHE A 150 26.89 -9.31 17.18
C PHE A 150 25.62 -9.00 16.36
N VAL A 151 24.78 -8.09 16.85
CA VAL A 151 23.56 -7.67 16.13
C VAL A 151 23.92 -7.00 14.81
N SER A 152 24.95 -6.15 14.82
CA SER A 152 25.48 -5.50 13.62
C SER A 152 26.04 -6.52 12.62
N ALA A 153 26.81 -7.49 13.11
CA ALA A 153 27.36 -8.59 12.31
C ALA A 153 26.25 -9.44 11.66
N LEU A 154 25.28 -9.89 12.45
CA LEU A 154 24.13 -10.66 11.99
C LEU A 154 23.37 -9.92 10.88
N SER A 155 23.07 -8.65 11.14
CA SER A 155 22.39 -7.80 10.17
C SER A 155 23.22 -7.64 8.89
N ASN A 156 24.52 -7.34 8.98
CA ASN A 156 25.38 -7.24 7.80
C ASN A 156 25.48 -8.56 7.01
N GLY A 157 25.50 -9.70 7.70
CA GLY A 157 25.49 -11.01 7.04
C GLY A 157 24.23 -11.23 6.20
N ILE A 158 23.07 -10.84 6.73
CA ILE A 158 21.76 -11.02 6.05
C ILE A 158 21.50 -9.95 4.99
N ASN A 159 21.85 -8.70 5.29
CA ASN A 159 21.55 -7.52 4.47
C ASN A 159 22.60 -7.26 3.39
N THR A 160 23.24 -8.30 2.85
CA THR A 160 24.23 -8.16 1.79
C THR A 160 23.97 -9.09 0.63
N ILE A 161 24.59 -8.79 -0.51
CA ILE A 161 24.54 -9.59 -1.72
C ILE A 161 24.90 -11.07 -1.49
N TYR A 162 25.75 -11.34 -0.49
CA TYR A 162 26.22 -12.69 -0.15
C TYR A 162 25.13 -13.59 0.42
N PHE A 163 24.10 -13.02 1.04
CA PHE A 163 22.94 -13.75 1.53
C PHE A 163 21.78 -13.67 0.54
N ILE A 164 21.48 -12.45 0.08
CA ILE A 164 20.26 -12.16 -0.70
C ILE A 164 20.27 -12.86 -2.07
N VAL A 165 21.41 -12.88 -2.78
CA VAL A 165 21.49 -13.46 -4.12
C VAL A 165 21.38 -15.00 -4.08
N PRO A 166 22.17 -15.73 -3.27
CA PRO A 166 22.02 -17.18 -3.11
C PRO A 166 20.59 -17.58 -2.74
N MET A 167 20.04 -16.96 -1.70
CA MET A 167 18.67 -17.20 -1.23
C MET A 167 17.64 -16.98 -2.35
N SER A 168 17.75 -15.88 -3.10
CA SER A 168 16.82 -15.59 -4.20
C SER A 168 16.88 -16.62 -5.32
N ILE A 169 18.09 -17.15 -5.64
CA ILE A 169 18.28 -18.21 -6.63
C ILE A 169 17.62 -19.51 -6.16
N GLU A 170 17.78 -19.86 -4.89
CA GLU A 170 17.18 -21.06 -4.31
C GLU A 170 15.65 -20.98 -4.31
N MET A 171 15.10 -19.85 -3.85
CA MET A 171 13.67 -19.59 -3.91
C MET A 171 13.18 -19.72 -5.35
N PHE A 172 13.84 -19.09 -6.32
CA PHE A 172 13.46 -19.20 -7.72
C PHE A 172 13.49 -20.66 -8.23
N ALA A 173 14.52 -21.43 -7.91
CA ALA A 173 14.61 -22.83 -8.31
C ALA A 173 13.50 -23.68 -7.68
N LEU A 174 13.21 -23.51 -6.39
CA LEU A 174 12.13 -24.23 -5.72
C LEU A 174 10.75 -23.82 -6.21
N PHE A 175 10.57 -22.55 -6.61
CA PHE A 175 9.36 -22.10 -7.27
C PHE A 175 9.11 -22.90 -8.56
N LEU A 176 10.15 -23.13 -9.38
CA LEU A 176 10.04 -23.89 -10.63
C LEU A 176 9.70 -25.38 -10.38
N VAL A 177 10.18 -25.95 -9.27
CA VAL A 177 9.91 -27.35 -8.90
C VAL A 177 8.53 -27.51 -8.27
N TYR A 178 8.17 -26.66 -7.31
CA TYR A 178 6.90 -26.73 -6.59
C TYR A 178 5.70 -26.34 -7.45
N LYS A 179 5.87 -25.35 -8.34
CA LYS A 179 4.83 -24.78 -9.21
C LYS A 179 3.57 -24.36 -8.41
N PRO A 180 3.71 -23.39 -7.48
CA PRO A 180 2.57 -22.94 -6.67
C PRO A 180 1.43 -22.42 -7.57
N LYS A 181 0.19 -22.54 -7.07
CA LYS A 181 -1.04 -22.14 -7.79
C LYS A 181 -1.80 -21.06 -7.03
N GLY A 182 -2.72 -20.38 -7.71
CA GLY A 182 -3.59 -19.38 -7.09
C GLY A 182 -2.80 -18.22 -6.47
N MET A 183 -3.21 -17.77 -5.28
CA MET A 183 -2.54 -16.66 -4.60
C MET A 183 -1.18 -17.02 -4.02
N HIS A 184 -0.94 -18.31 -3.74
CA HIS A 184 0.38 -18.78 -3.32
C HIS A 184 1.44 -18.49 -4.39
N LYS A 185 1.08 -18.63 -5.68
CA LYS A 185 1.99 -18.30 -6.79
C LYS A 185 2.46 -16.86 -6.73
N TYR A 186 1.52 -15.93 -6.63
CA TYR A 186 1.82 -14.51 -6.66
C TYR A 186 2.52 -14.05 -5.37
N ALA A 187 2.14 -14.60 -4.20
CA ALA A 187 2.85 -14.35 -2.96
C ALA A 187 4.30 -14.82 -3.02
N ALA A 188 4.55 -16.04 -3.53
CA ALA A 188 5.90 -16.57 -3.68
C ALA A 188 6.74 -15.73 -4.64
N ILE A 189 6.17 -15.31 -5.79
CA ILE A 189 6.91 -14.43 -6.72
C ILE A 189 7.24 -13.11 -6.06
N SER A 190 6.28 -12.50 -5.37
CA SER A 190 6.49 -11.20 -4.72
C SER A 190 7.69 -11.20 -3.79
N ILE A 191 7.75 -12.15 -2.85
CA ILE A 191 8.81 -12.20 -1.81
C ILE A 191 10.19 -12.25 -2.46
N PHE A 192 10.47 -13.27 -3.28
CA PHE A 192 11.81 -13.38 -3.86
C PHE A 192 12.15 -12.23 -4.80
N THR A 193 11.16 -11.62 -5.47
CA THR A 193 11.43 -10.43 -6.29
C THR A 193 11.72 -9.21 -5.44
N MET A 194 11.04 -9.01 -4.30
CA MET A 194 11.33 -7.92 -3.39
C MET A 194 12.73 -8.06 -2.78
N ASP A 195 13.10 -9.28 -2.38
CA ASP A 195 14.44 -9.57 -1.85
C ASP A 195 15.55 -9.21 -2.86
N LEU A 196 15.35 -9.50 -4.15
CA LEU A 196 16.29 -9.13 -5.22
C LEU A 196 16.50 -7.60 -5.36
N PHE A 197 15.54 -6.79 -4.92
CA PHE A 197 15.61 -5.34 -4.93
C PHE A 197 15.74 -4.74 -3.52
N ALA A 198 16.18 -5.53 -2.55
CA ALA A 198 16.40 -5.07 -1.19
C ALA A 198 17.27 -3.80 -1.17
N PRO A 199 16.86 -2.71 -0.47
CA PRO A 199 17.65 -1.47 -0.34
C PRO A 199 19.05 -1.71 0.22
N THR A 200 19.24 -2.80 0.94
CA THR A 200 20.52 -3.18 1.55
C THR A 200 21.43 -4.01 0.65
N LEU A 201 21.02 -4.40 -0.57
CA LEU A 201 21.73 -5.38 -1.39
C LEU A 201 23.25 -5.17 -1.51
N LEU A 202 23.72 -3.92 -1.65
CA LEU A 202 25.15 -3.59 -1.76
C LEU A 202 25.87 -3.38 -0.42
N GLY A 203 25.20 -3.54 0.71
CA GLY A 203 25.74 -3.31 2.05
C GLY A 203 26.17 -1.85 2.31
N ASN A 204 25.62 -0.90 1.54
CA ASN A 204 25.99 0.51 1.63
C ASN A 204 24.83 1.45 1.26
N ASP A 205 24.98 2.72 1.61
CA ASP A 205 23.95 3.76 1.44
C ASP A 205 23.65 4.11 -0.03
N LYS A 206 24.53 3.76 -0.99
CA LYS A 206 24.37 4.16 -2.40
C LYS A 206 23.19 3.47 -3.07
N PHE A 207 22.89 2.22 -2.67
CA PHE A 207 21.81 1.43 -3.25
C PHE A 207 20.47 1.62 -2.54
N VAL A 208 20.46 2.19 -1.34
CA VAL A 208 19.24 2.30 -0.51
C VAL A 208 18.07 2.94 -1.25
N PHE A 209 18.31 4.05 -1.95
CA PHE A 209 17.27 4.71 -2.72
C PHE A 209 16.79 3.86 -3.92
N ILE A 210 17.72 3.31 -4.70
CA ILE A 210 17.40 2.53 -5.91
C ILE A 210 16.66 1.25 -5.53
N GLY A 211 17.15 0.53 -4.52
CA GLY A 211 16.51 -0.65 -3.98
C GLY A 211 15.15 -0.33 -3.38
N GLY A 212 15.03 0.74 -2.57
CA GLY A 212 13.74 1.18 -2.02
C GLY A 212 12.69 1.49 -3.10
N VAL A 213 13.09 2.12 -4.21
CA VAL A 213 12.21 2.34 -5.38
C VAL A 213 11.82 1.01 -6.04
N GLY A 214 12.79 0.11 -6.25
CA GLY A 214 12.55 -1.21 -6.86
C GLY A 214 11.61 -2.09 -6.02
N GLU A 215 11.89 -2.18 -4.73
CA GLU A 215 11.07 -2.87 -3.73
C GLU A 215 9.64 -2.32 -3.70
N THR A 216 9.50 -0.99 -3.65
CA THR A 216 8.19 -0.32 -3.67
C THR A 216 7.43 -0.61 -4.97
N ALA A 217 8.10 -0.57 -6.13
CA ALA A 217 7.47 -0.86 -7.41
C ALA A 217 6.92 -2.29 -7.46
N ILE A 218 7.69 -3.26 -6.95
CA ILE A 218 7.27 -4.66 -6.85
C ILE A 218 6.06 -4.80 -5.92
N MET A 219 6.13 -4.19 -4.73
CA MET A 219 5.03 -4.17 -3.77
C MET A 219 3.73 -3.64 -4.43
N ILE A 220 3.78 -2.49 -5.11
CA ILE A 220 2.63 -1.90 -5.82
C ILE A 220 2.08 -2.87 -6.88
N ILE A 221 2.94 -3.46 -7.72
CA ILE A 221 2.51 -4.41 -8.76
C ILE A 221 1.71 -5.56 -8.15
N PHE A 222 2.23 -6.14 -7.07
CA PHE A 222 1.56 -7.26 -6.41
C PHE A 222 0.31 -6.83 -5.62
N MET A 223 0.30 -5.64 -5.01
CA MET A 223 -0.90 -5.07 -4.41
C MET A 223 -2.02 -4.91 -5.43
N ILE A 224 -1.73 -4.38 -6.62
CA ILE A 224 -2.71 -4.30 -7.73
C ILE A 224 -3.24 -5.69 -8.10
N ILE A 225 -2.37 -6.70 -8.23
CA ILE A 225 -2.77 -8.08 -8.53
C ILE A 225 -3.68 -8.62 -7.42
N PHE A 226 -3.33 -8.40 -6.16
CA PHE A 226 -4.09 -8.88 -5.01
C PHE A 226 -5.45 -8.19 -4.90
N PHE A 227 -5.50 -6.87 -5.04
CA PHE A 227 -6.74 -6.10 -4.98
C PHE A 227 -7.68 -6.43 -6.14
N GLU A 228 -7.15 -6.63 -7.34
CA GLU A 228 -7.94 -7.09 -8.49
C GLU A 228 -8.45 -8.52 -8.28
N PHE A 229 -7.64 -9.42 -7.70
CA PHE A 229 -8.07 -10.77 -7.35
C PHE A 229 -9.21 -10.75 -6.34
N MET A 230 -9.09 -9.96 -5.27
CA MET A 230 -10.14 -9.80 -4.26
C MET A 230 -11.42 -9.19 -4.87
N ALA A 231 -11.29 -8.21 -5.76
CA ALA A 231 -12.41 -7.59 -6.46
C ALA A 231 -13.16 -8.59 -7.35
N LYS A 232 -12.44 -9.37 -8.17
CA LYS A 232 -13.01 -10.39 -9.07
C LYS A 232 -13.78 -11.47 -8.31
N HIS A 233 -13.27 -11.88 -7.15
CA HIS A 233 -13.93 -12.88 -6.29
C HIS A 233 -14.99 -12.27 -5.36
N LYS A 234 -15.40 -11.01 -5.59
CA LYS A 234 -16.39 -10.29 -4.78
C LYS A 234 -16.09 -10.38 -3.28
N LEU A 235 -14.81 -10.32 -2.91
CA LEU A 235 -14.32 -10.41 -1.52
C LEU A 235 -14.75 -11.72 -0.81
N ILE A 236 -14.99 -12.79 -1.57
CA ILE A 236 -15.23 -14.16 -1.08
C ILE A 236 -13.99 -14.97 -1.43
N LEU A 237 -13.13 -15.22 -0.44
CA LEU A 237 -11.83 -15.85 -0.64
C LEU A 237 -11.81 -17.26 -0.05
N PRO A 238 -11.20 -18.24 -0.73
CA PRO A 238 -10.81 -19.50 -0.11
C PRO A 238 -9.89 -19.25 1.10
N LYS A 239 -10.01 -20.07 2.14
CA LYS A 239 -9.17 -19.94 3.36
C LYS A 239 -7.67 -19.99 3.07
N ASP A 240 -7.26 -20.76 2.07
CA ASP A 240 -5.84 -20.88 1.70
C ASP A 240 -5.33 -19.59 1.04
N ASP A 241 -6.01 -19.08 0.01
CA ASP A 241 -5.66 -17.80 -0.62
C ASP A 241 -5.67 -16.65 0.38
N ALA A 242 -6.65 -16.62 1.28
CA ALA A 242 -6.74 -15.65 2.36
C ALA A 242 -5.55 -15.66 3.31
N TYR A 243 -5.03 -16.85 3.62
CA TYR A 243 -3.83 -17.00 4.42
C TYR A 243 -2.62 -16.43 3.68
N HIS A 244 -2.46 -16.74 2.39
CA HIS A 244 -1.34 -16.21 1.63
C HIS A 244 -1.37 -14.68 1.50
N ILE A 245 -2.55 -14.10 1.21
CA ILE A 245 -2.75 -12.66 1.23
C ILE A 245 -2.40 -12.08 2.61
N LYS A 246 -2.88 -12.69 3.70
CA LYS A 246 -2.57 -12.17 5.04
C LYS A 246 -1.07 -12.15 5.31
N MET A 247 -0.37 -13.23 4.98
CA MET A 247 1.05 -13.37 5.28
C MET A 247 1.91 -12.40 4.45
N ILE A 248 1.62 -12.24 3.15
CA ILE A 248 2.39 -11.29 2.32
C ILE A 248 2.20 -9.83 2.76
N PHE A 249 1.02 -9.46 3.25
CA PHE A 249 0.82 -8.11 3.81
C PHE A 249 1.47 -7.93 5.19
N ILE A 250 1.72 -9.00 5.95
CA ILE A 250 2.57 -8.92 7.15
C ILE A 250 4.03 -8.70 6.72
N ASP A 251 4.46 -9.40 5.68
CA ASP A 251 5.81 -9.29 5.13
C ASP A 251 6.09 -7.87 4.63
N TYR A 252 5.21 -7.30 3.80
CA TYR A 252 5.32 -5.90 3.35
C TYR A 252 5.36 -4.90 4.50
N LEU A 253 4.61 -5.16 5.57
CA LEU A 253 4.59 -4.29 6.74
C LEU A 253 5.94 -4.34 7.47
N LEU A 254 6.50 -5.54 7.65
CA LEU A 254 7.81 -5.71 8.30
C LEU A 254 8.92 -5.12 7.43
N MET A 255 8.90 -5.37 6.12
CA MET A 255 9.85 -4.80 5.16
C MET A 255 9.77 -3.27 5.15
N GLY A 256 8.57 -2.69 5.03
CA GLY A 256 8.39 -1.23 5.08
C GLY A 256 8.92 -0.61 6.38
N ILE A 257 8.58 -1.19 7.54
CA ILE A 257 9.10 -0.75 8.84
C ILE A 257 10.64 -0.85 8.88
N GLY A 258 11.19 -1.98 8.43
CA GLY A 258 12.63 -2.22 8.39
C GLY A 258 13.36 -1.22 7.51
N THR A 259 12.85 -0.97 6.30
CA THR A 259 13.40 0.00 5.34
C THR A 259 13.34 1.41 5.88
N PHE A 260 12.23 1.81 6.52
CA PHE A 260 12.09 3.12 7.14
C PHE A 260 13.05 3.34 8.31
N ILE A 261 13.11 2.40 9.27
CA ILE A 261 14.02 2.51 10.42
C ILE A 261 15.48 2.50 9.95
N GLY A 262 15.84 1.61 9.03
CA GLY A 262 17.18 1.53 8.45
C GLY A 262 17.60 2.84 7.79
N THR A 263 16.69 3.47 7.05
CA THR A 263 16.93 4.74 6.36
C THR A 263 17.00 5.95 7.31
N ILE A 264 16.33 5.90 8.47
CA ILE A 264 16.42 6.97 9.47
C ILE A 264 17.74 6.88 10.26
N ILE A 265 18.12 5.69 10.70
CA ILE A 265 19.30 5.52 11.56
C ILE A 265 20.60 5.60 10.74
N LEU A 266 20.64 4.96 9.56
CA LEU A 266 21.76 4.82 8.60
C LEU A 266 23.06 4.20 9.17
N LYS A 267 23.48 4.57 10.37
CA LYS A 267 24.76 4.17 10.96
C LYS A 267 24.63 3.77 12.44
N PRO A 268 25.40 2.76 12.89
CA PRO A 268 26.17 1.83 12.06
C PRO A 268 25.23 0.95 11.21
N PHE A 269 25.59 0.71 9.94
CA PHE A 269 24.71 0.09 8.94
C PHE A 269 24.10 -1.23 9.44
N GLY A 270 24.92 -2.15 9.95
CA GLY A 270 24.44 -3.41 10.51
C GLY A 270 23.34 -3.19 11.55
N PHE A 271 23.58 -2.40 12.59
CA PHE A 271 22.55 -2.17 13.60
C PHE A 271 21.28 -1.48 13.05
N ALA A 272 21.44 -0.47 12.19
CA ALA A 272 20.31 0.27 11.62
C ALA A 272 19.34 -0.64 10.84
N TRP A 273 19.88 -1.61 10.12
CA TRP A 273 19.12 -2.47 9.21
C TRP A 273 18.68 -3.81 9.81
N ILE A 274 18.82 -4.02 11.13
CA ILE A 274 18.43 -5.29 11.78
C ILE A 274 16.94 -5.61 11.62
N PHE A 275 16.06 -4.61 11.69
CA PHE A 275 14.62 -4.81 11.50
C PHE A 275 14.30 -5.27 10.08
N PHE A 276 15.06 -4.78 9.09
CA PHE A 276 14.94 -5.22 7.71
C PHE A 276 15.47 -6.65 7.52
N ALA A 277 16.59 -7.01 8.16
CA ALA A 277 17.08 -8.39 8.17
C ALA A 277 16.03 -9.36 8.75
N VAL A 278 15.40 -8.99 9.87
CA VAL A 278 14.31 -9.79 10.46
C VAL A 278 13.12 -9.92 9.51
N ALA A 279 12.79 -8.87 8.74
CA ALA A 279 11.75 -8.94 7.72
C ALA A 279 12.10 -9.93 6.60
N ILE A 280 13.34 -9.90 6.08
CA ILE A 280 13.83 -10.89 5.09
C ILE A 280 13.72 -12.31 5.66
N LEU A 281 14.17 -12.55 6.89
CA LEU A 281 14.06 -13.87 7.52
C LEU A 281 12.60 -14.32 7.70
N PHE A 282 11.68 -13.39 7.96
CA PHE A 282 10.26 -13.68 8.03
C PHE A 282 9.68 -14.04 6.65
N GLY A 283 10.00 -13.27 5.61
CA GLY A 283 9.60 -13.53 4.22
C GLY A 283 10.08 -14.90 3.76
N MET A 284 11.36 -15.20 4.03
CA MET A 284 12.00 -16.49 3.79
C MET A 284 11.31 -17.63 4.57
N TRP A 285 11.08 -17.45 5.87
CA TRP A 285 10.34 -18.43 6.68
C TRP A 285 8.96 -18.72 6.11
N TYR A 286 8.20 -17.68 5.79
CA TYR A 286 6.88 -17.82 5.21
C TYR A 286 6.95 -18.52 3.85
N TYR A 287 7.90 -18.16 3.00
CA TYR A 287 8.12 -18.76 1.69
C TYR A 287 8.31 -20.28 1.78
N PHE A 288 9.33 -20.73 2.51
CA PHE A 288 9.64 -22.16 2.64
C PHE A 288 8.55 -22.92 3.40
N SER A 289 8.05 -22.36 4.51
CA SER A 289 6.96 -22.98 5.29
C SER A 289 5.70 -23.18 4.45
N SER A 290 5.39 -22.22 3.56
CA SER A 290 4.24 -22.32 2.67
C SER A 290 4.40 -23.40 1.58
N MET A 291 5.64 -23.65 1.11
CA MET A 291 5.92 -24.72 0.15
C MET A 291 5.90 -26.10 0.78
N PHE A 292 6.46 -26.25 1.99
CA PHE A 292 6.48 -27.52 2.72
C PHE A 292 5.15 -27.87 3.38
N SER A 293 4.25 -26.90 3.53
CA SER A 293 2.92 -27.16 4.08
C SER A 293 2.18 -28.18 3.22
N VAL A 294 2.03 -29.41 3.74
CA VAL A 294 1.25 -30.48 3.13
C VAL A 294 -0.23 -30.12 3.26
N LYS A 295 -0.69 -29.23 2.39
CA LYS A 295 -2.12 -29.05 2.16
C LYS A 295 -2.51 -29.89 0.97
N THR A 296 -3.34 -30.90 1.21
CA THR A 296 -4.08 -31.54 0.12
C THR A 296 -4.79 -30.44 -0.66
N PRO A 297 -4.56 -30.34 -1.99
CA PRO A 297 -5.14 -29.27 -2.79
C PRO A 297 -6.64 -29.27 -2.55
N SER A 298 -7.14 -28.18 -1.95
CA SER A 298 -8.49 -28.16 -1.40
C SER A 298 -9.57 -28.11 -2.49
N ILE A 299 -9.19 -28.14 -3.77
CA ILE A 299 -10.09 -28.03 -4.90
C ILE A 299 -9.54 -28.83 -6.09
N ASN A 300 -10.05 -30.06 -6.29
CA ASN A 300 -10.28 -30.53 -7.65
C ASN A 300 -11.34 -29.58 -8.23
N VAL A 301 -10.89 -28.47 -8.84
CA VAL A 301 -11.73 -27.68 -9.73
C VAL A 301 -11.86 -28.55 -10.97
N THR A 302 -12.75 -29.56 -10.91
CA THR A 302 -13.32 -30.08 -12.14
C THR A 302 -13.97 -28.89 -12.82
N LYS A 303 -13.46 -28.64 -14.02
CA LYS A 303 -13.84 -27.56 -14.92
C LYS A 303 -15.28 -27.83 -15.38
N THR A 304 -16.26 -27.49 -14.55
CA THR A 304 -17.66 -27.45 -14.98
C THR A 304 -18.07 -25.99 -15.07
N GLU A 305 -18.20 -25.54 -16.32
CA GLU A 305 -18.85 -24.29 -16.68
C GLU A 305 -20.21 -24.22 -15.99
N ASN A 306 -20.44 -23.09 -15.32
CA ASN A 306 -21.72 -22.68 -14.71
C ASN A 306 -22.08 -23.39 -13.40
N ASN A 307 -21.89 -22.65 -12.28
CA ASN A 307 -22.28 -22.95 -10.90
C ASN A 307 -21.30 -23.79 -10.07
N VAL A 308 -20.12 -23.22 -9.77
CA VAL A 308 -19.25 -23.75 -8.71
C VAL A 308 -19.92 -23.55 -7.35
N VAL A 309 -20.51 -24.61 -6.80
CA VAL A 309 -20.94 -24.66 -5.40
C VAL A 309 -19.72 -24.86 -4.52
N ILE A 310 -19.08 -23.76 -4.11
CA ILE A 310 -18.02 -23.81 -3.11
C ILE A 310 -18.65 -24.29 -1.79
N LYS A 311 -18.23 -25.46 -1.28
CA LYS A 311 -18.69 -25.97 0.02
C LYS A 311 -18.44 -24.90 1.11
N ARG A 312 -19.53 -24.44 1.74
CA ARG A 312 -19.58 -23.32 2.71
C ARG A 312 -18.52 -23.37 3.82
N LYS A 313 -18.06 -24.56 4.23
CA LYS A 313 -17.01 -24.77 5.27
C LYS A 313 -15.61 -24.27 4.87
N LYS A 314 -15.33 -24.01 3.59
CA LYS A 314 -14.00 -23.60 3.07
C LYS A 314 -13.86 -22.08 2.81
N ILE A 315 -14.91 -21.30 3.04
CA ILE A 315 -14.91 -19.84 2.89
C ILE A 315 -14.53 -19.19 4.24
N ILE A 316 -13.84 -18.06 4.24
CA ILE A 316 -13.56 -17.31 5.48
C ILE A 316 -14.89 -16.86 6.11
N ASN A 317 -15.07 -17.12 7.40
CA ASN A 317 -16.27 -16.71 8.14
C ASN A 317 -16.39 -15.18 8.35
N LYS A 318 -15.30 -14.40 8.16
CA LYS A 318 -15.22 -12.95 8.44
C LYS A 318 -14.35 -12.18 7.43
N PRO A 319 -14.76 -12.05 6.16
CA PRO A 319 -13.96 -11.36 5.14
C PRO A 319 -13.65 -9.90 5.50
N ALA A 320 -14.57 -9.20 6.18
CA ALA A 320 -14.37 -7.79 6.56
C ALA A 320 -13.11 -7.53 7.41
N ARG A 321 -12.74 -8.45 8.32
CA ARG A 321 -11.54 -8.30 9.15
C ARG A 321 -10.26 -8.49 8.34
N LEU A 322 -10.27 -9.41 7.39
CA LEU A 322 -9.14 -9.60 6.49
C LEU A 322 -8.96 -8.38 5.60
N ILE A 323 -10.03 -7.88 4.98
CA ILE A 323 -9.95 -6.68 4.13
C ILE A 323 -9.46 -5.48 4.93
N PHE A 324 -9.97 -5.27 6.15
CA PHE A 324 -9.49 -4.21 7.03
C PHE A 324 -7.99 -4.35 7.31
N PHE A 325 -7.54 -5.54 7.71
CA PHE A 325 -6.13 -5.80 7.97
C PHE A 325 -5.27 -5.51 6.73
N VAL A 326 -5.70 -6.01 5.57
CA VAL A 326 -4.99 -5.81 4.29
C VAL A 326 -4.87 -4.32 3.94
N LEU A 327 -5.95 -3.55 4.05
CA LEU A 327 -5.93 -2.11 3.76
C LEU A 327 -5.09 -1.31 4.77
N VAL A 328 -5.09 -1.69 6.05
CA VAL A 328 -4.24 -1.05 7.06
C VAL A 328 -2.77 -1.40 6.81
N ALA A 329 -2.47 -2.68 6.63
CA ALA A 329 -1.10 -3.13 6.39
C ALA A 329 -0.54 -2.52 5.10
N SER A 330 -1.34 -2.45 4.03
CA SER A 330 -0.93 -1.81 2.77
C SER A 330 -0.61 -0.34 2.98
N PHE A 331 -1.51 0.44 3.58
CA PHE A 331 -1.32 1.86 3.86
C PHE A 331 -0.07 2.11 4.71
N VAL A 332 0.12 1.33 5.78
CA VAL A 332 1.28 1.51 6.67
C VAL A 332 2.58 1.11 5.97
N SER A 333 2.57 0.08 5.12
CA SER A 333 3.75 -0.29 4.32
C SER A 333 4.11 0.82 3.33
N GLU A 334 3.12 1.34 2.59
CA GLU A 334 3.30 2.47 1.66
C GLU A 334 3.78 3.73 2.37
N LEU A 335 3.25 4.03 3.56
CA LEU A 335 3.67 5.15 4.39
C LEU A 335 5.15 5.06 4.74
N PHE A 336 5.59 3.89 5.22
CA PHE A 336 6.98 3.69 5.60
C PHE A 336 7.92 3.64 4.40
N MET A 337 7.50 3.02 3.28
CA MET A 337 8.28 3.04 2.04
C MET A 337 8.42 4.46 1.47
N ALA A 338 7.33 5.23 1.41
CA ALA A 338 7.36 6.62 0.97
C ALA A 338 8.26 7.46 1.87
N GLY A 339 8.08 7.37 3.19
CA GLY A 339 8.91 8.07 4.16
C GLY A 339 10.38 7.71 3.99
N SER A 340 10.70 6.43 3.80
CA SER A 340 12.08 5.98 3.59
C SER A 340 12.69 6.61 2.32
N MET A 341 11.94 6.65 1.22
CA MET A 341 12.41 7.29 -0.01
C MET A 341 12.52 8.80 0.14
N ASP A 342 11.59 9.46 0.84
CA ASP A 342 11.70 10.89 1.15
C ASP A 342 13.01 11.15 1.90
N PHE A 343 13.27 10.41 3.00
CA PHE A 343 14.52 10.50 3.77
C PHE A 343 15.78 10.17 2.95
N ALA A 344 15.73 9.14 2.09
CA ALA A 344 16.86 8.76 1.24
C ALA A 344 17.14 9.81 0.15
N THR A 345 16.10 10.46 -0.38
CA THR A 345 16.23 11.51 -1.41
C THR A 345 16.95 12.74 -0.85
N TYR A 346 16.70 13.10 0.42
CA TYR A 346 17.43 14.16 1.11
C TYR A 346 18.95 13.90 1.23
N ASN A 347 19.40 12.66 1.04
CA ASN A 347 20.81 12.28 1.10
C ASN A 347 21.50 12.21 -0.28
N TYR A 348 20.76 12.36 -1.41
CA TYR A 348 21.27 12.10 -2.76
C TYR A 348 21.67 13.39 -3.53
N LEU A 349 22.92 13.82 -3.35
CA LEU A 349 23.55 14.98 -4.01
C LEU A 349 23.62 14.98 -5.57
N PRO A 350 23.72 13.83 -6.30
CA PRO A 350 23.97 13.84 -7.75
C PRO A 350 22.80 14.28 -8.64
N PHE A 351 21.54 14.00 -8.26
CA PHE A 351 20.37 14.35 -9.07
C PHE A 351 20.18 15.88 -9.19
N PHE A 352 20.58 16.61 -8.15
CA PHE A 352 20.46 18.06 -8.07
C PHE A 352 21.54 18.82 -8.85
N ARG A 353 22.73 18.23 -9.07
CA ARG A 353 23.76 18.85 -9.93
C ARG A 353 23.28 19.04 -11.38
N ALA A 354 22.33 18.25 -11.86
CA ALA A 354 21.71 18.45 -13.18
C ALA A 354 20.74 19.65 -13.22
N ILE A 355 20.18 20.02 -12.06
CA ILE A 355 19.30 21.19 -11.91
C ILE A 355 20.14 22.45 -11.69
N ASP A 356 21.24 22.36 -10.94
CA ASP A 356 22.21 23.45 -10.74
C ASP A 356 22.97 23.84 -12.02
N THR A 357 23.00 22.98 -13.04
CA THR A 357 23.52 23.33 -14.37
C THR A 357 22.57 24.17 -15.21
N LEU A 358 21.35 24.45 -14.75
CA LEU A 358 20.47 25.42 -15.41
C LEU A 358 20.98 26.84 -15.11
N PRO A 359 21.31 27.64 -16.14
CA PRO A 359 21.94 28.95 -15.95
C PRO A 359 21.02 29.87 -15.14
N SER A 360 21.56 30.41 -14.06
CA SER A 360 20.96 31.47 -13.26
C SER A 360 20.80 32.73 -14.11
N PHE A 361 19.57 33.02 -14.53
CA PHE A 361 19.26 34.26 -15.23
C PHE A 361 19.34 35.44 -14.24
N HIS A 362 20.50 36.09 -14.20
CA HIS A 362 20.73 37.36 -13.51
C HIS A 362 19.91 38.48 -14.18
N GLY A 363 18.67 38.69 -13.73
CA GLY A 363 17.87 39.79 -14.28
C GLY A 363 16.46 40.01 -13.73
N VAL A 364 16.02 39.31 -12.67
CA VAL A 364 14.63 39.43 -12.20
C VAL A 364 14.55 39.70 -10.69
N SER A 365 14.17 40.94 -10.37
CA SER A 365 13.58 41.52 -9.13
C SER A 365 14.05 41.03 -7.74
N VAL A 366 13.93 41.89 -6.73
CA VAL A 366 14.15 41.55 -5.30
C VAL A 366 13.31 40.33 -4.87
N ALA A 367 12.17 40.07 -5.52
CA ALA A 367 11.38 38.85 -5.32
C ALA A 367 12.01 37.58 -5.92
N GLY A 368 12.90 37.70 -6.91
CA GLY A 368 13.74 36.62 -7.41
C GLY A 368 14.93 36.32 -6.50
N PHE A 369 15.46 37.33 -5.80
CA PHE A 369 16.48 37.12 -4.76
C PHE A 369 15.88 36.52 -3.49
N TYR A 370 14.69 36.97 -3.05
CA TYR A 370 13.96 36.31 -1.96
C TYR A 370 13.34 34.98 -2.39
N ALA A 371 12.91 34.78 -3.63
CA ALA A 371 12.51 33.46 -4.08
C ALA A 371 13.72 32.54 -4.23
N HIS A 372 14.89 33.04 -4.62
CA HIS A 372 16.13 32.28 -4.63
C HIS A 372 16.65 32.01 -3.22
N ASP A 373 16.54 32.93 -2.26
CA ASP A 373 16.95 32.73 -0.86
C ASP A 373 15.89 31.98 -0.05
N VAL A 374 14.60 32.09 -0.38
CA VAL A 374 13.53 31.25 0.18
C VAL A 374 13.52 29.90 -0.50
N LEU A 375 13.82 29.76 -1.80
CA LEU A 375 14.11 28.45 -2.42
C LEU A 375 15.40 27.91 -1.84
N ARG A 376 16.46 28.71 -1.67
CA ARG A 376 17.71 28.26 -1.07
C ARG A 376 17.53 27.96 0.41
N GLU A 377 16.61 28.54 1.16
CA GLU A 377 16.30 28.15 2.55
C GLU A 377 15.26 27.01 2.63
N PHE A 378 14.29 26.92 1.73
CA PHE A 378 13.44 25.72 1.54
C PHE A 378 14.25 24.52 1.02
N VAL A 379 15.36 24.80 0.33
CA VAL A 379 16.32 23.88 -0.28
C VAL A 379 17.68 24.06 0.43
N SER A 380 17.76 24.56 1.68
CA SER A 380 19.00 24.46 2.48
C SER A 380 18.73 23.91 3.87
N PRO A 381 18.53 22.60 3.94
CA PRO A 381 19.10 21.77 4.97
C PRO A 381 20.30 20.97 4.41
N PHE A 382 20.93 21.34 3.29
CA PHE A 382 22.00 20.51 2.68
C PHE A 382 23.38 20.80 3.28
N VAL A 383 23.50 20.57 4.59
CA VAL A 383 24.77 20.19 5.20
C VAL A 383 24.91 18.68 4.95
N PRO A 384 26.05 18.16 4.45
CA PRO A 384 26.23 16.71 4.33
C PRO A 384 26.19 16.11 5.74
N ALA A 385 25.06 15.56 6.13
CA ALA A 385 24.89 14.99 7.45
C ALA A 385 25.66 13.68 7.50
N SER A 386 26.73 13.65 8.28
CA SER A 386 27.51 12.44 8.52
C SER A 386 26.73 11.35 9.29
N THR A 387 25.49 11.62 9.74
CA THR A 387 24.65 10.77 10.61
C THR A 387 23.14 10.91 10.33
N GLY A 388 22.40 9.80 10.20
CA GLY A 388 20.96 9.77 9.89
C GLY A 388 20.04 10.42 10.93
N THR A 389 20.43 10.45 12.20
CA THR A 389 19.71 11.18 13.27
C THR A 389 19.70 12.70 13.06
N TYR A 390 20.75 13.25 12.47
CA TYR A 390 20.79 14.67 12.09
C TYR A 390 19.87 14.94 10.91
N ASN A 391 19.75 14.03 9.94
CA ASN A 391 18.75 14.13 8.87
C ASN A 391 17.33 14.07 9.41
N PHE A 392 17.06 13.23 10.41
CA PHE A 392 15.77 13.21 11.09
C PHE A 392 15.51 14.52 11.87
N LEU A 393 16.50 15.06 12.57
CA LEU A 393 16.39 16.34 13.29
C LEU A 393 16.26 17.55 12.35
N MET A 394 16.93 17.52 11.21
CA MET A 394 16.81 18.54 10.16
C MET A 394 15.45 18.45 9.47
N PHE A 395 15.02 17.24 9.10
CA PHE A 395 13.66 16.98 8.66
C PHE A 395 12.67 17.54 9.69
N TYR A 396 12.78 17.12 10.95
CA TYR A 396 11.97 17.58 12.08
C TYR A 396 11.95 19.11 12.21
N GLY A 397 13.11 19.77 12.07
CA GLY A 397 13.24 21.22 12.09
C GLY A 397 12.55 21.90 10.90
N MET A 398 12.70 21.34 9.69
CA MET A 398 12.07 21.86 8.47
C MET A 398 10.57 21.69 8.45
N VAL A 399 10.05 20.61 9.03
CA VAL A 399 8.61 20.43 9.15
C VAL A 399 8.02 21.38 10.23
N GLY A 400 8.83 22.19 10.92
CA GLY A 400 8.34 23.12 11.94
C GLY A 400 7.90 22.41 13.21
N GLY A 401 8.66 21.37 13.60
CA GLY A 401 8.39 20.49 14.74
C GLY A 401 8.00 21.22 16.04
N VAL A 402 7.32 20.50 16.92
CA VAL A 402 6.77 21.08 18.14
C VAL A 402 7.89 21.53 19.08
N TYR A 403 7.95 22.83 19.35
CA TYR A 403 9.00 23.43 20.21
C TYR A 403 8.89 23.08 21.71
N LYS A 404 7.85 22.36 22.14
CA LYS A 404 7.61 21.99 23.55
C LYS A 404 7.33 20.51 23.70
N PHE A 405 8.30 19.75 24.21
CA PHE A 405 8.15 18.32 24.48
C PHE A 405 7.22 18.06 25.68
N THR A 406 6.01 17.65 25.37
CA THR A 406 4.95 17.14 26.25
C THR A 406 4.35 15.87 25.62
N PRO A 407 3.73 14.95 26.39
CA PRO A 407 3.07 13.77 25.80
C PRO A 407 2.03 14.13 24.72
N VAL A 408 1.33 15.25 24.88
CA VAL A 408 0.38 15.78 23.90
C VAL A 408 1.08 16.27 22.64
N SER A 409 2.20 16.98 22.77
CA SER A 409 2.97 17.41 21.60
C SER A 409 3.53 16.23 20.81
N THR A 410 4.00 15.16 21.47
CA THR A 410 4.52 13.97 20.77
C THR A 410 3.41 13.28 20.00
N PHE A 411 2.18 13.24 20.54
CA PHE A 411 1.03 12.74 19.79
C PHE A 411 0.72 13.61 18.56
N ILE A 412 0.71 14.94 18.71
CA ILE A 412 0.49 15.89 17.60
C ILE A 412 1.60 15.76 16.55
N GLU A 413 2.83 15.57 16.99
CA GLU A 413 4.00 15.37 16.14
C GLU A 413 3.89 14.09 15.31
N ILE A 414 3.45 12.97 15.90
CA ILE A 414 3.20 11.73 15.15
C ILE A 414 2.14 11.97 14.06
N LEU A 415 1.04 12.65 14.40
CA LEU A 415 0.00 12.99 13.42
C LEU A 415 0.58 13.86 12.29
N TYR A 416 1.45 14.79 12.65
CA TYR A 416 2.05 15.71 11.71
C TYR A 416 3.07 15.03 10.78
N ILE A 417 3.91 14.12 11.30
CA ILE A 417 4.83 13.29 10.50
C ILE A 417 4.05 12.41 9.53
N ILE A 418 2.98 11.73 10.00
CA ILE A 418 2.10 10.96 9.13
C ILE A 418 1.51 11.87 8.06
N GLY A 419 0.98 13.03 8.49
CA GLY A 419 0.38 14.03 7.63
C GLY A 419 1.30 14.46 6.50
N TYR A 420 2.54 14.80 6.84
CA TYR A 420 3.59 15.20 5.92
C TYR A 420 3.96 14.08 4.94
N ILE A 421 4.24 12.87 5.44
CA ILE A 421 4.64 11.76 4.56
C ILE A 421 3.51 11.43 3.59
N THR A 422 2.25 11.39 4.04
CA THR A 422 1.12 11.09 3.13
C THR A 422 0.80 12.20 2.13
N ASP A 423 1.22 13.45 2.41
CA ASP A 423 1.13 14.56 1.46
C ASP A 423 2.37 14.65 0.56
N SER A 424 3.39 13.82 0.81
CA SER A 424 4.64 13.86 0.07
C SER A 424 4.44 13.42 -1.38
N PRO A 425 5.23 13.97 -2.33
CA PRO A 425 5.16 13.55 -3.72
C PRO A 425 5.31 12.04 -3.88
N THR A 426 6.23 11.44 -3.12
CA THR A 426 6.53 10.01 -3.17
C THR A 426 5.32 9.18 -2.76
N PHE A 427 4.70 9.49 -1.63
CA PHE A 427 3.51 8.76 -1.18
C PHE A 427 2.35 8.90 -2.18
N LEU A 428 2.11 10.12 -2.68
CA LEU A 428 1.05 10.38 -3.65
C LEU A 428 1.32 9.68 -4.99
N ILE A 429 2.57 9.52 -5.42
CA ILE A 429 2.91 8.74 -6.62
C ILE A 429 2.65 7.24 -6.40
N ILE A 430 3.05 6.68 -5.25
CA ILE A 430 2.82 5.27 -4.90
C ILE A 430 1.31 4.98 -4.91
N MET A 431 0.56 5.70 -4.10
CA MET A 431 -0.89 5.51 -3.96
C MET A 431 -1.61 5.80 -5.29
N GLY A 432 -1.21 6.85 -5.98
CA GLY A 432 -1.73 7.22 -7.29
C GLY A 432 -1.56 6.11 -8.32
N THR A 433 -0.36 5.54 -8.43
CA THR A 433 -0.04 4.46 -9.37
C THR A 433 -0.93 3.25 -9.10
N GLU A 434 -1.08 2.85 -7.84
CA GLU A 434 -1.93 1.74 -7.44
C GLU A 434 -3.40 1.99 -7.81
N MET A 435 -3.96 3.12 -7.37
CA MET A 435 -5.38 3.43 -7.54
C MET A 435 -5.74 3.66 -9.00
N ILE A 436 -4.87 4.34 -9.76
CA ILE A 436 -5.04 4.53 -11.21
C ILE A 436 -5.06 3.18 -11.93
N ALA A 437 -4.15 2.26 -11.59
CA ALA A 437 -4.14 0.93 -12.20
C ALA A 437 -5.46 0.17 -11.97
N LEU A 438 -6.03 0.22 -10.77
CA LEU A 438 -7.33 -0.38 -10.45
C LEU A 438 -8.50 0.29 -11.21
N VAL A 439 -8.45 1.60 -11.40
CA VAL A 439 -9.44 2.32 -12.23
C VAL A 439 -9.33 1.91 -13.69
N ILE A 440 -8.11 1.82 -14.23
CA ILE A 440 -7.87 1.37 -15.61
C ILE A 440 -8.38 -0.05 -15.81
N ALA A 441 -8.10 -0.97 -14.87
CA ALA A 441 -8.64 -2.33 -14.88
C ALA A 441 -10.17 -2.32 -14.95
N ARG A 442 -10.83 -1.47 -14.16
CA ARG A 442 -12.30 -1.31 -14.22
C ARG A 442 -12.76 -0.74 -15.56
N MET A 443 -12.09 0.29 -16.09
CA MET A 443 -12.44 0.93 -17.36
C MET A 443 -12.41 -0.04 -18.53
N ARG A 444 -11.55 -1.07 -18.50
CA ARG A 444 -11.50 -2.13 -19.52
C ARG A 444 -12.80 -2.96 -19.56
N VAL A 445 -13.40 -3.23 -18.40
CA VAL A 445 -14.62 -4.07 -18.28
C VAL A 445 -15.92 -3.25 -18.42
N LEU A 446 -15.88 -1.95 -18.15
CA LEU A 446 -17.08 -1.10 -18.24
C LEU A 446 -17.59 -0.97 -19.69
N LYS A 447 -18.91 -1.10 -19.88
CA LYS A 447 -19.56 -0.83 -21.19
C LYS A 447 -19.98 0.64 -21.37
N ASP A 448 -20.25 1.36 -20.27
CA ASP A 448 -20.72 2.75 -20.30
C ASP A 448 -19.58 3.73 -20.63
N ARG A 449 -19.60 4.29 -21.84
CA ARG A 449 -18.63 5.31 -22.31
C ARG A 449 -18.62 6.55 -21.41
N GLY A 450 -19.79 7.01 -20.94
CA GLY A 450 -19.88 8.20 -20.10
C GLY A 450 -19.19 8.00 -18.74
N LYS A 451 -19.24 6.80 -18.17
CA LYS A 451 -18.49 6.49 -16.95
C LYS A 451 -16.99 6.36 -17.21
N LYS A 452 -16.57 5.82 -18.36
CA LYS A 452 -15.13 5.79 -18.73
C LYS A 452 -14.55 7.19 -18.82
N ILE A 453 -15.25 8.12 -19.49
CA ILE A 453 -14.83 9.51 -19.60
C ILE A 453 -14.73 10.16 -18.21
N ASN A 454 -15.71 9.95 -17.34
CA ASN A 454 -15.62 10.46 -15.96
C ASN A 454 -14.39 9.93 -15.21
N LEU A 455 -14.10 8.62 -15.33
CA LEU A 455 -12.97 8.00 -14.66
C LEU A 455 -11.64 8.49 -15.25
N ALA A 456 -11.58 8.75 -16.56
CA ALA A 456 -10.43 9.39 -17.19
C ALA A 456 -10.20 10.82 -16.65
N PHE A 457 -11.27 11.60 -16.50
CA PHE A 457 -11.17 12.92 -15.84
C PHE A 457 -10.72 12.79 -14.39
N ALA A 458 -11.17 11.78 -13.65
CA ALA A 458 -10.70 11.55 -12.28
C ALA A 458 -9.21 11.21 -12.21
N ILE A 459 -8.71 10.35 -13.11
CA ILE A 459 -7.28 10.04 -13.24
C ILE A 459 -6.48 11.28 -13.63
N THR A 460 -7.02 12.12 -14.52
CA THR A 460 -6.34 13.35 -14.94
C THR A 460 -6.31 14.37 -13.80
N ALA A 461 -7.42 14.52 -13.06
CA ALA A 461 -7.54 15.42 -11.92
C ALA A 461 -6.60 15.02 -10.78
N TYR A 462 -6.73 13.79 -10.24
CA TYR A 462 -5.61 12.87 -10.17
C TYR A 462 -4.17 13.40 -10.23
N ILE A 463 -3.58 13.13 -11.40
CA ILE A 463 -2.22 13.43 -11.77
C ILE A 463 -1.93 14.93 -11.72
N LEU A 464 -2.84 15.78 -12.20
CA LEU A 464 -2.62 17.23 -12.26
C LEU A 464 -2.67 17.89 -10.88
N TYR A 465 -3.65 17.52 -10.06
CA TYR A 465 -3.98 18.14 -8.77
C TYR A 465 -3.55 17.28 -7.58
N THR A 466 -2.61 16.36 -7.72
CA THR A 466 -2.13 15.62 -6.54
C THR A 466 -0.66 15.32 -6.72
N THR A 467 -0.26 14.83 -7.90
CA THR A 467 1.14 14.52 -8.16
C THR A 467 1.90 15.65 -8.85
N VAL A 468 1.40 16.23 -9.95
CA VAL A 468 2.15 17.17 -10.80
C VAL A 468 2.14 18.59 -10.27
N GLY A 469 0.94 19.13 -10.01
CA GLY A 469 0.75 20.53 -9.67
C GLY A 469 1.54 21.00 -8.44
N PRO A 470 1.29 20.39 -7.27
CA PRO A 470 2.00 20.72 -6.03
C PRO A 470 3.51 20.54 -6.07
N ASN A 471 3.97 19.50 -6.75
CA ASN A 471 5.29 18.94 -6.51
C ASN A 471 6.28 19.29 -7.62
N PHE A 472 5.79 19.60 -8.83
CA PHE A 472 6.63 19.80 -10.01
C PHE A 472 6.36 21.10 -10.76
N LEU A 473 5.20 21.75 -10.56
CA LEU A 473 4.94 23.05 -11.17
C LEU A 473 5.49 24.17 -10.29
N ASN A 474 5.95 25.25 -10.93
CA ASN A 474 6.43 26.42 -10.20
C ASN A 474 5.29 27.00 -9.33
N PRO A 475 5.51 27.14 -8.00
CA PRO A 475 4.50 27.64 -7.06
C PRO A 475 3.87 28.97 -7.49
N LEU A 476 4.61 29.85 -8.18
CA LEU A 476 4.12 31.14 -8.68
C LEU A 476 2.91 31.02 -9.61
N TYR A 477 2.82 29.93 -10.39
CA TYR A 477 1.69 29.70 -11.29
C TYR A 477 0.61 28.84 -10.62
N TYR A 478 1.02 27.79 -9.91
CA TYR A 478 0.07 26.85 -9.35
C TYR A 478 -0.77 27.45 -8.22
N ASN A 479 -0.17 28.29 -7.38
CA ASN A 479 -0.85 29.00 -6.29
C ASN A 479 -1.92 29.99 -6.79
N LYS A 480 -1.90 30.35 -8.07
CA LYS A 480 -2.89 31.26 -8.67
C LYS A 480 -4.06 30.52 -9.31
N LEU A 481 -3.97 29.21 -9.48
CA LEU A 481 -5.01 28.43 -10.15
C LEU A 481 -6.10 28.04 -9.15
N PRO A 482 -7.39 28.30 -9.44
CA PRO A 482 -8.52 28.00 -8.55
C PRO A 482 -8.88 26.50 -8.58
N PHE A 483 -7.92 25.60 -8.79
CA PHE A 483 -8.21 24.18 -9.01
C PHE A 483 -8.03 23.31 -7.76
N TRP A 484 -7.35 23.81 -6.70
CA TRP A 484 -7.26 23.07 -5.44
C TRP A 484 -8.29 23.53 -4.41
N ALA A 485 -9.12 22.59 -3.98
CA ALA A 485 -10.34 22.88 -3.22
C ALA A 485 -10.19 22.74 -1.70
N ASN A 486 -8.98 22.92 -1.14
CA ASN A 486 -8.70 22.70 0.29
C ASN A 486 -7.74 23.75 0.82
N THR A 487 -8.10 24.36 1.94
CA THR A 487 -7.23 25.25 2.70
C THR A 487 -6.16 24.44 3.42
N GLY A 488 -4.94 24.98 3.48
CA GLY A 488 -3.85 24.37 4.24
C GLY A 488 -3.23 23.12 3.63
N ALA A 489 -3.51 22.79 2.36
CA ALA A 489 -3.00 21.55 1.74
C ALA A 489 -1.47 21.48 1.75
N GLN A 490 -0.78 22.54 1.33
CA GLN A 490 0.70 22.60 1.27
C GLN A 490 1.32 23.75 2.06
N ALA A 491 0.53 24.75 2.42
CA ALA A 491 1.02 25.93 3.10
C ALA A 491 -0.12 26.65 3.83
N ALA A 492 0.27 27.55 4.73
CA ALA A 492 -0.63 28.51 5.33
C ALA A 492 -1.39 29.32 4.27
N LEU A 493 -2.58 29.79 4.63
CA LEU A 493 -3.45 30.56 3.74
C LEU A 493 -2.94 32.00 3.59
N TYR A 494 -2.03 32.21 2.64
CA TYR A 494 -1.56 33.55 2.29
C TYR A 494 -2.68 34.44 1.69
N PRO A 495 -2.62 35.77 1.87
CA PRO A 495 -3.67 36.67 1.39
C PRO A 495 -4.01 36.56 -0.09
N TYR A 496 -3.01 36.34 -0.95
CA TYR A 496 -3.20 36.20 -2.40
C TYR A 496 -3.89 34.88 -2.80
N LEU A 497 -3.95 33.87 -1.91
CA LEU A 497 -4.61 32.59 -2.16
C LEU A 497 -6.13 32.62 -1.88
N VAL A 498 -6.62 33.66 -1.19
CA VAL A 498 -8.03 33.75 -0.79
C VAL A 498 -8.95 33.85 -2.01
N ILE A 499 -8.61 34.67 -3.00
CA ILE A 499 -9.44 34.83 -4.21
C ILE A 499 -9.48 33.53 -5.03
N PRO A 500 -8.36 32.87 -5.37
CA PRO A 500 -8.37 31.57 -6.03
C PRO A 500 -9.18 30.51 -5.27
N LEU A 501 -9.06 30.46 -3.94
CA LEU A 501 -9.80 29.53 -3.10
C LEU A 501 -11.32 29.76 -3.19
N LEU A 502 -11.78 31.00 -3.00
CA LEU A 502 -13.21 31.33 -3.13
C LEU A 502 -13.73 31.09 -4.55
N GLY A 503 -12.92 31.43 -5.56
CA GLY A 503 -13.20 31.14 -6.96
C GLY A 503 -13.38 29.64 -7.22
N SER A 504 -12.57 28.78 -6.60
CA SER A 504 -12.69 27.32 -6.70
C SER A 504 -14.04 26.83 -6.15
N TYR A 505 -14.43 27.25 -4.95
CA TYR A 505 -15.69 26.86 -4.33
C TYR A 505 -16.90 27.39 -5.10
N ALA A 506 -16.83 28.62 -5.63
CA ALA A 506 -17.86 29.18 -6.49
C ALA A 506 -18.00 28.38 -7.80
N LEU A 507 -16.88 28.00 -8.42
CA LEU A 507 -16.86 27.16 -9.61
C LEU A 507 -17.48 25.77 -9.32
N TYR A 508 -17.11 25.14 -8.21
CA TYR A 508 -17.68 23.85 -7.82
C TYR A 508 -19.17 23.92 -7.51
N ALA A 509 -19.62 24.98 -6.84
CA ALA A 509 -21.04 25.24 -6.60
C ALA A 509 -21.80 25.42 -7.93
N PHE A 510 -21.25 26.19 -8.85
CA PHE A 510 -21.83 26.39 -10.19
C PHE A 510 -21.92 25.08 -10.98
N LEU A 511 -20.82 24.31 -11.05
CA LEU A 511 -20.81 23.00 -11.71
C LEU A 511 -21.77 22.01 -11.04
N ALA A 512 -21.95 22.10 -9.72
CA ALA A 512 -22.91 21.28 -8.99
C ALA A 512 -24.37 21.69 -9.25
N LEU A 513 -24.65 22.98 -9.47
CA LEU A 513 -25.96 23.43 -9.92
C LEU A 513 -26.32 22.85 -11.30
N LEU A 514 -25.35 22.81 -12.21
CA LEU A 514 -25.56 22.36 -13.60
C LEU A 514 -25.63 20.83 -13.73
N PHE A 515 -24.66 20.13 -13.16
CA PHE A 515 -24.44 18.69 -13.39
C PHE A 515 -24.58 17.85 -12.12
N GLY A 516 -24.94 18.48 -11.00
CA GLY A 516 -25.05 17.84 -9.70
C GLY A 516 -23.69 17.51 -9.09
N ARG A 517 -23.73 16.81 -7.96
CA ARG A 517 -22.53 16.39 -7.21
C ARG A 517 -21.57 15.51 -8.02
N ARG A 518 -22.03 14.95 -9.15
CA ARG A 518 -21.21 14.17 -10.09
C ARG A 518 -20.01 14.95 -10.62
N SER A 519 -20.17 16.25 -10.89
CA SER A 519 -19.14 17.11 -11.49
C SER A 519 -17.88 17.26 -10.64
N TYR A 520 -18.02 17.10 -9.32
CA TYR A 520 -16.89 17.07 -8.42
C TYR A 520 -16.63 15.65 -7.93
N CYS A 521 -17.58 15.07 -7.20
CA CYS A 521 -17.36 13.82 -6.47
C CYS A 521 -17.09 12.61 -7.37
N SER A 522 -17.51 12.60 -8.64
CA SER A 522 -17.25 11.48 -9.55
C SER A 522 -16.20 11.77 -10.63
N THR A 523 -15.69 13.00 -10.72
CA THR A 523 -14.83 13.44 -11.84
C THR A 523 -13.62 14.26 -11.42
N LEU A 524 -13.76 15.23 -10.51
CA LEU A 524 -12.63 16.10 -10.13
C LEU A 524 -12.01 15.73 -8.78
N CYS A 525 -12.77 15.05 -7.91
CA CYS A 525 -12.27 14.65 -6.60
C CYS A 525 -11.20 13.55 -6.75
N PRO A 526 -9.98 13.72 -6.20
CA PRO A 526 -8.93 12.69 -6.21
C PRO A 526 -9.40 11.36 -5.62
N SER A 527 -10.20 11.40 -4.55
CA SER A 527 -10.80 10.19 -3.95
C SER A 527 -11.77 9.45 -4.88
N ALA A 528 -12.23 10.08 -5.97
CA ALA A 528 -13.04 9.41 -6.99
C ALA A 528 -12.25 8.33 -7.74
N VAL A 529 -10.93 8.45 -7.83
CA VAL A 529 -10.06 7.42 -8.39
C VAL A 529 -10.09 6.18 -7.49
N MET A 530 -9.90 6.34 -6.18
CA MET A 530 -9.94 5.23 -5.23
C MET A 530 -11.28 4.47 -5.23
N TYR A 531 -12.39 5.17 -5.02
CA TYR A 531 -13.71 4.52 -5.00
C TYR A 531 -14.15 4.07 -6.40
N GLY A 532 -13.55 4.67 -7.43
CA GLY A 532 -13.72 4.33 -8.84
C GLY A 532 -13.05 3.03 -9.24
N GLY A 533 -12.13 2.46 -8.46
CA GLY A 533 -11.44 1.20 -8.76
C GLY A 533 -12.32 -0.05 -8.68
N THR A 534 -11.79 -1.18 -9.14
CA THR A 534 -12.44 -2.50 -9.03
C THR A 534 -12.67 -2.92 -7.58
N LEU A 535 -11.68 -2.73 -6.70
CA LEU A 535 -11.80 -3.03 -5.27
C LEU A 535 -12.85 -2.15 -4.59
N GLY A 536 -12.81 -0.83 -4.82
CA GLY A 536 -13.81 0.11 -4.29
C GLY A 536 -15.24 -0.32 -4.61
N GLN A 537 -15.49 -0.74 -5.85
CA GLN A 537 -16.80 -1.25 -6.25
C GLN A 537 -17.20 -2.52 -5.50
N ALA A 538 -16.27 -3.47 -5.33
CA ALA A 538 -16.54 -4.72 -4.62
C ALA A 538 -16.90 -4.47 -3.14
N MET A 539 -16.31 -3.44 -2.54
CA MET A 539 -16.60 -3.02 -1.17
C MET A 539 -17.98 -2.34 -1.00
N GLY A 540 -18.67 -2.00 -2.10
CA GLY A 540 -20.03 -1.43 -2.05
C GLY A 540 -21.03 -2.26 -1.25
N ARG A 541 -20.84 -3.59 -1.17
CA ARG A 541 -21.67 -4.49 -0.35
C ARG A 541 -21.67 -4.14 1.15
N TYR A 542 -20.58 -3.57 1.65
CA TYR A 542 -20.47 -3.18 3.06
C TYR A 542 -21.40 -2.02 3.43
N ASN A 543 -21.99 -1.34 2.44
CA ASN A 543 -23.10 -0.42 2.67
C ASN A 543 -24.34 -1.09 3.29
N TRP A 544 -24.49 -2.40 3.09
CA TRP A 544 -25.64 -3.19 3.51
C TRP A 544 -25.32 -4.17 4.64
N GLU A 545 -24.08 -4.65 4.70
CA GLU A 545 -23.68 -5.63 5.72
C GLU A 545 -23.30 -4.97 7.06
N ALA A 546 -22.60 -3.82 7.02
CA ALA A 546 -22.00 -3.26 8.23
C ALA A 546 -23.02 -2.52 9.12
N LYS A 547 -22.91 -2.68 10.45
CA LYS A 547 -23.89 -2.14 11.42
C LYS A 547 -24.03 -0.60 11.37
N PRO A 548 -22.95 0.21 11.46
CA PRO A 548 -23.05 1.68 11.37
C PRO A 548 -23.63 2.11 10.03
N SER A 549 -23.18 1.43 8.98
CA SER A 549 -23.53 1.68 7.60
C SER A 549 -25.03 1.52 7.33
N ARG A 550 -25.68 0.51 7.93
CA ARG A 550 -27.11 0.24 7.80
C ARG A 550 -28.01 1.33 8.40
N LYS A 551 -27.57 1.99 9.47
CA LYS A 551 -28.29 3.11 10.10
C LYS A 551 -28.32 4.35 9.20
N MET A 552 -27.33 4.48 8.30
CA MET A 552 -27.11 5.69 7.49
C MET A 552 -27.60 5.59 6.03
N ARG A 553 -28.51 4.65 5.73
CA ARG A 553 -29.01 4.37 4.37
C ARG A 553 -30.09 5.33 3.85
N SER A 554 -30.52 6.29 4.66
CA SER A 554 -31.49 7.31 4.25
C SER A 554 -30.94 8.23 3.15
N SER A 555 -31.85 8.83 2.36
CA SER A 555 -31.54 9.89 1.40
C SER A 555 -31.09 11.20 2.04
N HIS A 556 -31.30 11.38 3.34
CA HIS A 556 -30.89 12.56 4.10
C HIS A 556 -29.80 12.21 5.11
N PHE A 557 -28.98 13.19 5.48
CA PHE A 557 -28.08 13.04 6.62
C PHE A 557 -28.89 12.99 7.91
N THR A 558 -28.48 12.14 8.85
CA THR A 558 -29.06 12.13 10.20
C THR A 558 -28.55 13.34 10.97
N ASP A 559 -29.28 13.79 12.00
CA ASP A 559 -28.90 14.97 12.79
C ASP A 559 -27.48 14.87 13.37
N SER A 560 -27.11 13.69 13.87
CA SER A 560 -25.74 13.45 14.37
C SER A 560 -24.67 13.60 13.28
N ILE A 561 -24.99 13.27 12.03
CA ILE A 561 -24.05 13.46 10.92
C ILE A 561 -24.02 14.92 10.48
N LEU A 562 -25.17 15.60 10.45
CA LEU A 562 -25.22 17.03 10.16
C LEU A 562 -24.41 17.82 11.17
N PHE A 563 -24.43 17.44 12.45
CA PHE A 563 -23.57 18.02 13.48
C PHE A 563 -22.08 17.85 13.15
N ILE A 564 -21.64 16.65 12.78
CA ILE A 564 -20.25 16.39 12.39
C ILE A 564 -19.86 17.18 11.12
N ALA A 565 -20.72 17.18 10.10
CA ALA A 565 -20.49 17.90 8.86
C ALA A 565 -20.39 19.42 9.10
N SER A 566 -21.27 19.97 9.93
CA SER A 566 -21.28 21.39 10.29
C SER A 566 -20.05 21.75 11.13
N GLY A 567 -19.67 20.89 12.09
CA GLY A 567 -18.44 21.04 12.86
C GLY A 567 -17.19 21.04 11.98
N ALA A 568 -17.13 20.17 10.97
CA ALA A 568 -16.03 20.14 10.00
C ALA A 568 -15.93 21.45 9.19
N TRP A 569 -17.06 22.07 8.84
CA TRP A 569 -17.09 23.39 8.19
C TRP A 569 -16.65 24.51 9.10
N ILE A 570 -17.18 24.57 10.32
CA ILE A 570 -16.80 25.58 11.31
C ILE A 570 -15.29 25.51 11.55
N TRP A 571 -14.76 24.30 11.73
CA TRP A 571 -13.33 24.12 11.95
C TRP A 571 -12.49 24.51 10.72
N ALA A 572 -12.93 24.15 9.51
CA ALA A 572 -12.26 24.58 8.28
C ALA A 572 -12.20 26.11 8.17
N ILE A 573 -13.31 26.80 8.43
CA ILE A 573 -13.42 28.26 8.32
C ILE A 573 -12.53 28.92 9.38
N LEU A 574 -12.61 28.48 10.64
CA LEU A 574 -11.78 29.03 11.72
C LEU A 574 -10.29 28.81 11.46
N ALA A 575 -9.89 27.60 11.07
CA ALA A 575 -8.50 27.28 10.73
C ALA A 575 -7.98 28.16 9.59
N SER A 576 -8.81 28.39 8.57
CA SER A 576 -8.48 29.26 7.44
C SER A 576 -8.37 30.73 7.85
N LEU A 577 -9.28 31.21 8.70
CA LEU A 577 -9.28 32.59 9.17
C LEU A 577 -8.07 32.88 10.06
N PHE A 578 -7.74 31.99 10.99
CA PHE A 578 -6.53 32.14 11.82
C PHE A 578 -5.25 32.06 11.00
N SER A 579 -5.20 31.17 10.01
CA SER A 579 -4.05 31.07 9.09
C SER A 579 -3.88 32.34 8.24
N TYR A 580 -4.98 32.91 7.73
CA TYR A 580 -4.96 34.20 7.02
C TYR A 580 -4.48 35.33 7.93
N MET A 581 -5.00 35.43 9.17
CA MET A 581 -4.55 36.44 10.12
C MET A 581 -3.06 36.31 10.42
N TYR A 582 -2.58 35.08 10.63
CA TYR A 582 -1.18 34.79 10.89
C TYR A 582 -0.28 35.26 9.75
N THR A 583 -0.61 34.90 8.50
CA THR A 583 0.20 35.27 7.33
C THR A 583 0.06 36.75 6.94
N ALA A 584 -1.06 37.39 7.24
CA ALA A 584 -1.30 38.80 6.89
C ALA A 584 -0.63 39.78 7.87
N THR A 585 -0.63 39.49 9.18
CA THR A 585 -0.10 40.43 10.20
C THR A 585 1.33 40.10 10.63
N GLY A 586 1.86 38.92 10.29
CA GLY A 586 3.16 38.44 10.75
C GLY A 586 3.23 38.13 12.25
N SER A 587 2.13 38.30 12.99
CA SER A 587 2.05 38.04 14.43
C SER A 587 1.42 36.68 14.70
N LEU A 588 2.14 35.82 15.43
CA LEU A 588 1.72 34.48 15.84
C LEU A 588 0.66 34.52 16.95
N SER A 589 -0.53 35.07 16.67
CA SER A 589 -1.59 35.14 17.69
C SER A 589 -2.19 33.78 18.02
N PHE A 590 -2.19 32.83 17.07
CA PHE A 590 -2.70 31.48 17.28
C PHE A 590 -2.00 30.44 16.37
N SER A 591 -1.20 29.55 16.96
CA SER A 591 -0.67 28.35 16.31
C SER A 591 -0.88 27.13 17.19
N ILE A 592 -0.99 25.96 16.56
CA ILE A 592 -1.11 24.69 17.29
C ILE A 592 0.29 24.15 17.45
N TYR A 593 0.93 24.45 18.59
CA TYR A 593 2.29 24.01 18.90
C TYR A 593 3.35 24.45 17.86
N GLY A 594 3.14 25.59 17.20
CA GLY A 594 4.01 26.08 16.12
C GLY A 594 3.51 25.78 14.71
N ILE A 595 2.51 24.91 14.57
CA ILE A 595 1.92 24.54 13.28
C ILE A 595 0.80 25.52 12.92
N ASP A 596 0.77 25.96 11.65
CA ASP A 596 -0.31 26.77 11.11
C ASP A 596 -1.67 26.03 11.25
N PRO A 597 -2.73 26.69 11.75
CA PRO A 597 -4.02 26.04 11.97
C PRO A 597 -4.66 25.41 10.72
N SER A 598 -4.48 26.02 9.54
CA SER A 598 -5.03 25.48 8.28
C SER A 598 -4.25 24.26 7.82
N VAL A 599 -2.92 24.26 7.98
CA VAL A 599 -2.06 23.10 7.68
C VAL A 599 -2.40 21.95 8.62
N PHE A 600 -2.54 22.22 9.92
CA PHE A 600 -2.97 21.21 10.89
C PHE A 600 -4.34 20.62 10.55
N TYR A 601 -5.32 21.47 10.22
CA TYR A 601 -6.63 21.03 9.76
C TYR A 601 -6.52 20.12 8.53
N SER A 602 -5.74 20.51 7.53
CA SER A 602 -5.57 19.76 6.31
C SER A 602 -4.94 18.39 6.59
N TYR A 603 -3.83 18.34 7.33
CA TYR A 603 -3.17 17.08 7.65
C TYR A 603 -4.08 16.16 8.45
N PHE A 604 -4.77 16.69 9.44
CA PHE A 604 -5.68 15.87 10.23
C PHE A 604 -6.85 15.32 9.40
N ILE A 605 -7.52 16.17 8.61
CA ILE A 605 -8.74 15.79 7.87
C ILE A 605 -8.41 14.95 6.63
N TRP A 606 -7.44 15.37 5.83
CA TRP A 606 -7.15 14.78 4.52
C TRP A 606 -6.08 13.71 4.56
N ASN A 607 -5.12 13.81 5.46
CA ASN A 607 -3.96 12.93 5.51
C ASN A 607 -4.03 11.89 6.63
N ILE A 608 -4.97 12.04 7.57
CA ILE A 608 -5.17 11.05 8.65
C ILE A 608 -6.59 10.52 8.60
N LEU A 609 -7.57 11.37 8.88
CA LEU A 609 -8.98 10.97 9.02
C LEU A 609 -9.49 10.31 7.72
N TRP A 610 -9.07 10.82 6.56
CA TRP A 610 -9.41 10.21 5.27
C TRP A 610 -8.96 8.76 5.15
N TYR A 611 -7.70 8.45 5.47
CA TYR A 611 -7.18 7.09 5.44
C TYR A 611 -7.84 6.21 6.50
N VAL A 612 -8.08 6.74 7.71
CA VAL A 612 -8.85 6.05 8.75
C VAL A 612 -10.21 5.61 8.21
N PHE A 613 -10.89 6.49 7.49
CA PHE A 613 -12.14 6.14 6.84
C PHE A 613 -11.98 5.15 5.69
N PHE A 614 -10.90 5.26 4.91
CA PHE A 614 -10.62 4.35 3.80
C PHE A 614 -10.43 2.91 4.27
N PHE A 615 -9.51 2.66 5.19
CA PHE A 615 -9.29 1.29 5.67
C PHE A 615 -10.44 0.77 6.53
N SER A 616 -11.24 1.64 7.15
CA SER A 616 -12.44 1.25 7.91
C SER A 616 -13.68 0.96 7.06
N ILE A 617 -13.63 1.08 5.73
CA ILE A 617 -14.75 0.76 4.81
C ILE A 617 -15.45 -0.59 5.12
N PRO A 618 -14.75 -1.68 5.47
CA PRO A 618 -15.40 -2.94 5.84
C PRO A 618 -16.38 -2.83 7.03
N PHE A 619 -16.24 -1.79 7.85
CA PHE A 619 -17.05 -1.53 9.04
C PHE A 619 -17.98 -0.31 8.89
N VAL A 620 -17.60 0.69 8.10
CA VAL A 620 -18.39 1.94 7.96
C VAL A 620 -19.17 2.01 6.63
N GLY A 621 -18.85 1.14 5.67
CA GLY A 621 -19.38 1.18 4.32
C GLY A 621 -18.52 2.00 3.36
N MET A 622 -18.85 1.92 2.09
CA MET A 622 -18.10 2.54 1.00
C MET A 622 -18.43 4.03 0.87
N SER A 623 -17.49 4.80 0.33
CA SER A 623 -17.61 6.26 0.15
C SER A 623 -17.91 7.01 1.47
N PRO A 624 -17.18 6.76 2.57
CA PRO A 624 -17.46 7.34 3.88
C PRO A 624 -17.50 8.87 3.86
N CYS A 625 -16.58 9.55 3.17
CA CYS A 625 -16.59 11.01 3.04
C CYS A 625 -17.89 11.55 2.44
N ARG A 626 -18.48 10.82 1.48
CA ARG A 626 -19.74 11.22 0.83
C ARG A 626 -20.96 10.83 1.66
N LYS A 627 -20.89 9.70 2.36
CA LYS A 627 -21.97 9.13 3.17
C LYS A 627 -22.15 9.82 4.52
N TYR A 628 -21.04 10.17 5.16
CA TYR A 628 -20.98 10.84 6.46
C TYR A 628 -20.76 12.35 6.34
N GLY A 629 -20.58 12.90 5.14
CA GLY A 629 -20.59 14.34 4.93
C GLY A 629 -19.46 15.11 5.64
N TRP A 630 -18.40 14.45 6.08
CA TRP A 630 -17.27 15.13 6.73
C TRP A 630 -16.38 15.90 5.73
N CYS A 631 -16.46 15.55 4.44
CA CYS A 631 -15.82 16.32 3.37
C CYS A 631 -16.62 17.60 3.10
N SER A 632 -16.03 18.75 3.46
CA SER A 632 -16.60 20.10 3.27
C SER A 632 -16.96 20.34 1.80
N THR A 633 -16.00 20.22 0.89
CA THR A 633 -16.25 20.42 -0.56
C THR A 633 -17.35 19.50 -1.09
N GLY A 634 -17.39 18.25 -0.62
CA GLY A 634 -18.41 17.27 -0.95
C GLY A 634 -19.81 17.62 -0.45
N THR A 635 -19.94 18.21 0.73
CA THR A 635 -21.23 18.68 1.27
C THR A 635 -21.69 19.97 0.59
N LEU A 636 -20.77 20.89 0.25
CA LEU A 636 -21.08 22.08 -0.55
C LEU A 636 -21.74 21.69 -1.88
N VAL A 637 -21.06 20.85 -2.67
CA VAL A 637 -21.60 20.42 -3.97
C VAL A 637 -22.86 19.59 -3.81
N GLY A 638 -23.04 18.88 -2.68
CA GLY A 638 -24.27 18.16 -2.37
C GLY A 638 -25.45 19.10 -2.15
N PHE A 639 -25.23 20.20 -1.43
CA PHE A 639 -26.24 21.23 -1.20
C PHE A 639 -26.66 21.89 -2.51
N PHE A 640 -25.70 22.39 -3.29
CA PHE A 640 -25.98 23.02 -4.60
C PHE A 640 -26.55 22.02 -5.61
N SER A 641 -26.18 20.73 -5.55
CA SER A 641 -26.80 19.70 -6.39
C SER A 641 -28.30 19.51 -6.11
N VAL A 642 -28.76 19.77 -4.88
CA VAL A 642 -30.19 19.71 -4.55
C VAL A 642 -30.93 20.99 -4.96
N LEU A 643 -30.25 22.12 -5.09
CA LEU A 643 -30.83 23.34 -5.66
C LEU A 643 -30.87 23.29 -7.19
N GLY A 644 -29.86 22.66 -7.81
CA GLY A 644 -29.64 22.66 -9.25
C GLY A 644 -30.57 21.78 -10.09
N PHE A 645 -30.20 21.60 -11.37
CA PHE A 645 -30.98 20.82 -12.34
C PHE A 645 -30.87 19.32 -12.15
N PHE A 646 -29.79 18.86 -11.50
CA PHE A 646 -29.46 17.43 -11.45
C PHE A 646 -30.45 16.61 -10.62
N LYS A 647 -30.96 15.54 -11.25
CA LYS A 647 -31.74 14.49 -10.59
C LYS A 647 -31.63 13.19 -11.38
N LEU A 648 -31.90 12.07 -10.72
CA LEU A 648 -32.13 10.81 -11.42
C LEU A 648 -33.61 10.74 -11.79
N LYS A 649 -33.93 10.44 -13.04
CA LYS A 649 -35.32 10.23 -13.50
C LYS A 649 -35.49 8.79 -13.97
N VAL A 650 -36.73 8.29 -13.91
CA VAL A 650 -37.11 7.03 -14.56
C VAL A 650 -37.92 7.29 -15.81
N LYS A 651 -37.82 6.39 -16.81
CA LYS A 651 -38.59 6.48 -18.05
C LYS A 651 -40.06 6.12 -17.77
N ASP A 652 -40.29 5.05 -17.02
CA ASP A 652 -41.62 4.59 -16.60
C ASP A 652 -41.66 4.23 -15.11
N LYS A 653 -42.62 4.80 -14.35
CA LYS A 653 -42.82 4.47 -12.94
C LYS A 653 -43.33 3.05 -12.73
N ASN A 654 -44.11 2.51 -13.67
CA ASN A 654 -44.72 1.19 -13.54
C ASN A 654 -43.68 0.07 -13.59
N VAL A 655 -42.67 0.20 -14.45
CA VAL A 655 -41.51 -0.70 -14.47
C VAL A 655 -40.80 -0.75 -13.12
N CYS A 656 -40.69 0.38 -12.41
CA CYS A 656 -40.11 0.41 -11.07
C CYS A 656 -41.00 -0.25 -10.01
N ARG A 657 -42.33 -0.20 -10.17
CA ARG A 657 -43.28 -0.86 -9.25
C ARG A 657 -43.21 -2.38 -9.36
N THR A 658 -43.11 -2.90 -10.59
CA THR A 658 -43.05 -4.33 -10.86
C THR A 658 -41.65 -4.94 -10.75
N CYS A 659 -40.60 -4.11 -10.66
CA CYS A 659 -39.23 -4.59 -10.52
C CYS A 659 -39.00 -5.24 -9.15
N GLU A 660 -38.90 -6.58 -9.13
CA GLU A 660 -38.66 -7.37 -7.91
C GLU A 660 -37.25 -7.15 -7.32
N THR A 661 -36.23 -7.07 -8.17
CA THR A 661 -34.82 -7.09 -7.71
C THR A 661 -34.41 -5.81 -6.97
N LYS A 662 -34.98 -4.66 -7.36
CA LYS A 662 -34.63 -3.31 -6.86
C LYS A 662 -33.11 -3.09 -6.74
N ALA A 663 -32.33 -3.67 -7.65
CA ALA A 663 -30.87 -3.73 -7.61
C ALA A 663 -30.20 -2.34 -7.64
N CYS A 664 -30.93 -1.30 -8.04
CA CYS A 664 -30.47 0.09 -8.01
C CYS A 664 -30.16 0.58 -6.58
N ALA A 665 -30.83 0.06 -5.54
CA ALA A 665 -30.54 0.41 -4.15
C ALA A 665 -29.25 -0.27 -3.67
N THR A 666 -29.11 -1.57 -3.91
CA THR A 666 -27.97 -2.37 -3.43
C THR A 666 -26.65 -1.98 -4.12
N SER A 667 -26.72 -1.57 -5.38
CA SER A 667 -25.59 -1.04 -6.15
C SER A 667 -25.18 0.39 -5.82
N CYS A 668 -25.97 1.12 -5.03
CA CYS A 668 -25.68 2.51 -4.71
C CYS A 668 -24.38 2.64 -3.89
N GLU A 669 -23.41 3.37 -4.44
CA GLU A 669 -22.08 3.61 -3.86
C GLU A 669 -22.11 4.21 -2.45
N VAL A 670 -23.12 5.02 -2.12
CA VAL A 670 -23.33 5.60 -0.79
C VAL A 670 -24.42 4.88 0.02
N GLY A 671 -25.02 3.82 -0.54
CA GLY A 671 -25.98 2.96 0.16
C GLY A 671 -27.37 3.57 0.39
N ILE A 672 -27.88 4.41 -0.53
CA ILE A 672 -29.20 5.03 -0.38
C ILE A 672 -30.31 4.01 -0.67
N SER A 673 -30.99 3.53 0.38
CA SER A 673 -32.03 2.50 0.28
C SER A 673 -33.40 3.03 -0.14
N THR A 674 -33.65 4.34 0.01
CA THR A 674 -34.94 4.98 -0.31
C THR A 674 -35.14 5.26 -1.81
N LEU A 675 -34.09 5.04 -2.62
CA LEU A 675 -34.04 5.36 -4.04
C LEU A 675 -35.14 4.69 -4.88
N PRO A 676 -35.46 3.38 -4.73
CA PRO A 676 -36.58 2.76 -5.43
C PRO A 676 -37.95 3.36 -5.06
N GLY A 677 -38.16 3.68 -3.79
CA GLY A 677 -39.41 4.26 -3.30
C GLY A 677 -39.71 5.61 -3.96
N GLN A 678 -38.71 6.49 -4.02
CA GLN A 678 -38.85 7.80 -4.68
C GLN A 678 -39.08 7.70 -6.19
N PHE A 679 -38.48 6.70 -6.86
CA PHE A 679 -38.79 6.45 -8.27
C PHE A 679 -40.23 6.01 -8.49
N ILE A 680 -40.77 5.17 -7.62
CA ILE A 680 -42.16 4.70 -7.69
C ILE A 680 -43.15 5.84 -7.45
N GLU A 681 -42.86 6.69 -6.45
CA GLU A 681 -43.73 7.79 -6.05
C GLU A 681 -43.63 8.97 -7.04
N LYS A 682 -42.43 9.53 -7.18
CA LYS A 682 -42.20 10.82 -7.85
C LYS A 682 -41.71 10.66 -9.29
N GLY A 683 -41.25 9.48 -9.69
CA GLY A 683 -40.59 9.27 -10.99
C GLY A 683 -39.21 9.93 -11.08
N SER A 684 -38.72 10.50 -9.97
CA SER A 684 -37.42 11.12 -9.88
C SER A 684 -36.86 11.04 -8.47
N PHE A 685 -35.55 11.09 -8.36
CA PHE A 685 -34.80 11.01 -7.11
C PHE A 685 -33.80 12.17 -7.05
N LYS A 686 -33.82 12.90 -5.94
CA LYS A 686 -32.89 14.00 -5.64
C LYS A 686 -32.48 13.90 -4.16
N SER A 687 -31.19 14.03 -3.89
CA SER A 687 -30.65 13.88 -2.54
C SER A 687 -29.28 14.54 -2.44
N VAL A 688 -29.00 15.18 -1.31
CA VAL A 688 -27.69 15.77 -0.97
C VAL A 688 -26.59 14.70 -0.93
N LYS A 689 -26.96 13.47 -0.58
CA LYS A 689 -26.05 12.31 -0.54
C LYS A 689 -25.78 11.69 -1.93
N CYS A 690 -26.60 11.99 -2.94
CA CYS A 690 -26.41 11.40 -4.26
C CYS A 690 -25.13 11.92 -4.92
N VAL A 691 -24.17 11.02 -5.17
CA VAL A 691 -22.87 11.39 -5.79
C VAL A 691 -22.89 11.31 -7.31
N GLY A 692 -23.99 10.84 -7.91
CA GLY A 692 -24.15 10.74 -9.36
C GLY A 692 -23.19 9.74 -10.04
N ALA A 693 -22.71 8.72 -9.31
CA ALA A 693 -21.77 7.73 -9.83
C ALA A 693 -22.35 6.79 -10.91
N GLY A 694 -23.67 6.66 -10.98
CA GLY A 694 -24.38 5.92 -12.02
C GLY A 694 -24.39 4.39 -11.87
N ASP A 695 -23.99 3.85 -10.71
CA ASP A 695 -24.10 2.41 -10.46
C ASP A 695 -25.56 1.95 -10.41
N CYS A 696 -26.47 2.76 -9.86
CA CYS A 696 -27.89 2.49 -9.85
C CYS A 696 -28.50 2.36 -11.26
N LYS A 697 -28.06 3.20 -12.20
CA LYS A 697 -28.43 3.12 -13.63
C LYS A 697 -27.96 1.80 -14.23
N ARG A 698 -26.69 1.44 -14.02
CA ARG A 698 -26.07 0.23 -14.58
C ARG A 698 -26.65 -1.06 -14.00
N ALA A 699 -27.06 -1.03 -12.73
CA ALA A 699 -27.68 -2.17 -12.07
C ALA A 699 -29.17 -2.34 -12.40
N CYS A 700 -29.80 -1.37 -13.07
CA CYS A 700 -31.21 -1.49 -13.46
C CYS A 700 -31.35 -2.51 -14.60
N PRO A 701 -32.06 -3.64 -14.39
CA PRO A 701 -32.21 -4.66 -15.42
C PRO A 701 -33.02 -4.20 -16.63
N TYR A 702 -33.84 -3.15 -16.47
CA TYR A 702 -34.74 -2.62 -17.50
C TYR A 702 -34.22 -1.35 -18.19
N ASP A 703 -32.99 -0.90 -17.90
CA ASP A 703 -32.45 0.40 -18.37
C ASP A 703 -33.44 1.57 -18.17
N ASN A 704 -34.15 1.57 -17.04
CA ASN A 704 -35.24 2.50 -16.79
C ASN A 704 -34.77 3.82 -16.16
N ILE A 705 -33.54 3.88 -15.62
CA ILE A 705 -33.01 5.04 -14.90
C ILE A 705 -32.08 5.84 -15.81
N TYR A 706 -32.21 7.16 -15.83
CA TYR A 706 -31.30 8.05 -16.55
C TYR A 706 -30.94 9.29 -15.74
N PHE A 707 -29.83 9.94 -16.12
CA PHE A 707 -29.40 11.21 -15.55
C PHE A 707 -30.19 12.34 -16.21
N TYR A 708 -30.75 13.23 -15.41
CA TYR A 708 -31.35 14.47 -15.86
C TYR A 708 -30.50 15.63 -15.32
N ASP A 709 -29.88 16.39 -16.20
CA ASP A 709 -29.06 17.56 -15.86
C ASP A 709 -29.37 18.75 -16.78
N VAL A 710 -28.56 19.82 -16.73
CA VAL A 710 -28.76 21.03 -17.54
C VAL A 710 -28.92 20.72 -19.03
N ARG A 711 -28.25 19.69 -19.57
CA ARG A 711 -28.34 19.34 -20.99
C ARG A 711 -29.74 18.85 -21.34
N ASN A 712 -30.35 18.05 -20.47
CA ASN A 712 -31.73 17.61 -20.65
C ASN A 712 -32.71 18.78 -20.55
N PHE A 713 -32.50 19.66 -19.57
CA PHE A 713 -33.33 20.84 -19.39
C PHE A 713 -33.29 21.77 -20.62
N LEU A 714 -32.09 22.06 -21.13
CA LEU A 714 -31.90 22.86 -22.34
C LEU A 714 -32.53 22.19 -23.56
N ASN A 715 -32.34 20.88 -23.74
CA ASN A 715 -32.95 20.15 -24.85
C ASN A 715 -34.48 20.13 -24.82
N GLU A 716 -35.09 20.07 -23.63
CA GLU A 716 -36.54 20.18 -23.44
C GLU A 716 -37.04 21.59 -23.78
N ARG A 717 -36.30 22.63 -23.38
CA ARG A 717 -36.69 24.03 -23.58
C ARG A 717 -36.42 24.56 -25.00
N LEU A 718 -35.37 24.09 -25.66
CA LEU A 718 -35.00 24.45 -27.03
C LEU A 718 -35.75 23.62 -28.09
N GLY A 719 -36.62 22.68 -27.68
CA GLY A 719 -37.43 21.88 -28.62
C GLY A 719 -36.66 20.88 -29.48
N ILE A 720 -35.34 20.75 -29.32
CA ILE A 720 -34.44 19.90 -30.14
C ILE A 720 -34.85 18.42 -30.05
N TRP A 721 -35.48 18.00 -28.95
CA TRP A 721 -35.92 16.60 -28.74
C TRP A 721 -37.19 16.20 -29.50
N ARG A 722 -37.98 17.14 -30.03
CA ARG A 722 -39.17 16.77 -30.83
C ARG A 722 -38.81 16.14 -32.17
N LYS A 723 -37.65 16.46 -32.77
CA LYS A 723 -37.22 15.89 -34.07
C LYS A 723 -36.73 14.44 -34.00
N ASN A 724 -36.36 13.91 -32.83
CA ASN A 724 -35.78 12.56 -32.70
C ASN A 724 -36.73 11.51 -32.11
N LYS A 725 -37.95 11.89 -31.75
CA LYS A 725 -38.96 10.92 -31.25
C LYS A 725 -39.50 10.03 -32.37
N ASP A 726 -39.59 10.55 -33.60
CA ASP A 726 -40.06 9.78 -34.77
C ASP A 726 -39.11 8.64 -35.15
N TYR A 727 -37.82 8.73 -34.83
CA TYR A 727 -36.85 7.65 -35.12
C TYR A 727 -36.80 6.55 -34.05
N SER A 728 -37.36 6.77 -32.86
CA SER A 728 -37.30 5.81 -31.74
C SER A 728 -38.52 4.90 -31.65
N SER A 729 -39.64 5.24 -32.28
CA SER A 729 -40.81 4.36 -32.42
C SER A 729 -40.49 3.13 -33.28
N ASP A 730 -39.62 3.27 -34.27
CA ASP A 730 -39.28 2.17 -35.19
C ASP A 730 -38.31 1.15 -34.57
N ILE A 731 -37.47 1.55 -33.61
CA ILE A 731 -36.52 0.65 -32.94
C ILE A 731 -37.18 -0.20 -31.84
N VAL A 732 -38.32 0.25 -31.30
CA VAL A 732 -39.08 -0.55 -30.31
C VAL A 732 -39.77 -1.76 -30.95
N MET A 733 -40.05 -1.73 -32.26
CA MET A 733 -40.60 -2.89 -32.97
C MET A 733 -39.55 -3.97 -33.30
N VAL A 734 -38.27 -3.64 -33.42
CA VAL A 734 -37.24 -4.63 -33.84
C VAL A 734 -36.79 -5.55 -32.69
N LYS A 735 -37.02 -5.18 -31.42
CA LYS A 735 -36.59 -6.00 -30.26
C LYS A 735 -37.61 -7.00 -29.73
N LYS A 736 -38.80 -7.10 -30.33
CA LYS A 736 -39.83 -8.06 -29.92
C LYS A 736 -39.67 -9.46 -30.54
N ASN A 737 -38.73 -9.65 -31.48
CA ASN A 737 -38.55 -10.91 -32.24
C ASN A 737 -37.31 -11.74 -31.92
N SER A 738 -36.52 -11.42 -30.88
CA SER A 738 -35.50 -12.38 -30.40
C SER A 738 -36.10 -13.26 -29.31
N GLY A 739 -36.86 -14.28 -29.75
CA GLY A 739 -37.30 -15.37 -28.90
C GLY A 739 -36.11 -16.08 -28.27
N PHE A 740 -36.00 -15.97 -26.95
CA PHE A 740 -35.12 -16.81 -26.14
C PHE A 740 -35.67 -18.25 -26.18
N LYS A 741 -35.05 -19.11 -27.01
CA LYS A 741 -35.05 -20.55 -26.76
C LYS A 741 -34.10 -20.83 -25.59
N LYS A 742 -34.53 -21.77 -24.75
CA LYS A 742 -33.96 -22.25 -23.48
C LYS A 742 -32.45 -22.46 -23.48
#